data_AF-A0A8J3WXI8-F1
#
_entry.id   AF-A0A8J3WXI8-F1
#
_cell.length_a   1.000
_cell.length_b   1.000
_cell.length_c   1.000
_cell.angle_alpha   90.00
_cell.angle_beta   90.00
_cell.angle_gamma   90.00
#
_symmetry.space_group_name_H-M   'P 1'
#
loop_
_entity.id
_entity.type
_entity.pdbx_description
1 polymer ?
#
loop_
_entity_poly.entity_id
_entity_poly.type
_entity_poly.pdbx_seq_one_letter_code
_entity_poly.pdbx_strand_id
1 'polypeptide(L)'
;MLSSSPDTTDATDASSAFEFGALLVSAYRSRDAGTPLFAVRQEALQRQALFTPETCAELFDVLAVGLHRGVAYPCVAAGALARCPAGAPTERLAGPARTLVEFLLRRERLEAPFAVLALAGLAGLDAEVTERILEGCGPIGVAQVRLLLGWSAEHRALFAESVREATDHSLTPLPGLYERLDDLPGYPDFARATIETAEAHVAAIHAGEIPYRAEKAFDDGEKRAVGRAVRLALLRDEPWLPESLDGLLRGIAVAPTRARTLPSQGLLFEIARAVEEYPTPEAVSSLRTARRITRHAGVPRQLDRMFKRIERALADRLEVAFRLPDGRVRQAVGEHTAVISIEDGVELSWWHGERRLKTVPAAVRRDHPEEVKRLRELAKQTRQQQVTLVRALEAGYIGETLAPYRQLEGHPITDRLIWEFEVSPGVWRSELGMNVPEVPVRLWHPARVSPQEVRLWREAVQEGELRQPFKQAFREVYLLTPAEERTRDHSRRFADHLLRYGQAKALLTDRGWTGMSLGYWDLECGSDQCTAVKKLPGGLTARWDFHLGEGFGERDGYGTASTCVSGDIRFTGERGAAVPLAEIDPLVLSETLRDADLAVGVTSTGLDPHGRGEYWQSYGFGELTESARVRRDALARLLPRLAIADRCTLTDRFLVVRGDLRTYKIHLRSGNILMEPNDAYLCIVPGRGASDRLFLPFEEDGGLLSVIVSKAFLLADDTAVTDPSITHQIRGRAETAGGG
;
A
#
# COMPACT_ATOMS: atom_id res chain seq x y z
N MET A 1 -11.87 -37.21 -19.21
CA MET A 1 -11.30 -38.13 -18.21
C MET A 1 -9.80 -37.93 -18.16
N LEU A 2 -9.22 -38.02 -16.96
CA LEU A 2 -7.86 -37.65 -16.54
C LEU A 2 -7.75 -36.15 -16.18
N SER A 3 -8.22 -35.73 -15.00
CA SER A 3 -7.59 -35.91 -13.66
C SER A 3 -6.48 -34.88 -13.42
N SER A 4 -6.88 -33.63 -13.17
CA SER A 4 -6.06 -32.61 -12.55
C SER A 4 -6.09 -32.81 -11.04
N SER A 5 -4.98 -33.29 -10.46
CA SER A 5 -4.78 -33.27 -9.01
C SER A 5 -4.60 -31.83 -8.54
N PRO A 6 -5.23 -31.41 -7.43
CA PRO A 6 -5.04 -30.07 -6.87
C PRO A 6 -3.73 -30.00 -6.09
N ASP A 7 -3.00 -28.88 -6.27
CA ASP A 7 -1.74 -28.54 -5.59
C ASP A 7 -1.89 -28.59 -4.07
N THR A 8 -1.01 -29.33 -3.40
CA THR A 8 -1.16 -29.76 -2.00
C THR A 8 -1.01 -28.68 -0.93
N THR A 9 -0.76 -27.41 -1.28
CA THR A 9 -0.72 -26.28 -0.34
C THR A 9 -1.92 -25.33 -0.46
N ASP A 10 -2.44 -25.09 -1.66
CA ASP A 10 -3.76 -24.44 -1.85
C ASP A 10 -4.90 -25.42 -1.54
N ALA A 11 -4.69 -26.72 -1.82
CA ALA A 11 -5.65 -27.77 -1.47
C ALA A 11 -5.76 -27.99 0.03
N THR A 12 -4.69 -27.81 0.82
CA THR A 12 -4.77 -27.91 2.29
C THR A 12 -5.49 -26.73 2.90
N ASP A 13 -5.26 -25.50 2.41
CA ASP A 13 -5.98 -24.32 2.87
C ASP A 13 -7.46 -24.36 2.43
N ALA A 14 -7.75 -24.76 1.19
CA ALA A 14 -9.13 -24.94 0.71
C ALA A 14 -9.86 -26.11 1.41
N SER A 15 -9.19 -27.26 1.62
CA SER A 15 -9.74 -28.39 2.39
C SER A 15 -10.08 -27.96 3.81
N SER A 16 -9.20 -27.18 4.45
CA SER A 16 -9.46 -26.64 5.79
C SER A 16 -10.68 -25.71 5.81
N ALA A 17 -10.89 -24.87 4.78
CA ALA A 17 -12.05 -23.99 4.70
C ALA A 17 -13.39 -24.74 4.63
N PHE A 18 -13.46 -25.86 3.90
CA PHE A 18 -14.65 -26.72 3.85
C PHE A 18 -14.87 -27.50 5.15
N GLU A 19 -13.80 -27.92 5.83
CA GLU A 19 -13.87 -28.53 7.16
C GLU A 19 -14.48 -27.57 8.19
N PHE A 20 -14.12 -26.29 8.16
CA PHE A 20 -14.76 -25.28 9.02
C PHE A 20 -16.26 -25.10 8.72
N GLY A 21 -16.67 -25.21 7.45
CA GLY A 21 -18.08 -25.24 7.06
C GLY A 21 -18.84 -26.41 7.71
N ALA A 22 -18.25 -27.60 7.70
CA ALA A 22 -18.82 -28.79 8.35
C ALA A 22 -18.83 -28.68 9.90
N LEU A 23 -17.81 -28.04 10.48
CA LEU A 23 -17.76 -27.77 11.92
C LEU A 23 -18.87 -26.81 12.36
N LEU A 24 -19.19 -25.78 11.56
CA LEU A 24 -20.31 -24.87 11.81
C LEU A 24 -21.65 -25.64 11.86
N VAL A 25 -21.89 -26.56 10.91
CA VAL A 25 -23.08 -27.43 10.93
C VAL A 25 -23.17 -28.20 12.25
N SER A 26 -22.07 -28.82 12.66
CA SER A 26 -22.00 -29.60 13.91
C SER A 26 -22.24 -28.73 15.14
N ALA A 27 -21.73 -27.50 15.14
CA ALA A 27 -21.87 -26.57 16.26
C ALA A 27 -23.33 -26.10 16.42
N TYR A 28 -24.03 -25.78 15.33
CA TYR A 28 -25.46 -25.42 15.38
C TYR A 28 -26.37 -26.61 15.71
N ARG A 29 -25.92 -27.84 15.43
CA ARG A 29 -26.65 -29.08 15.76
C ARG A 29 -26.61 -29.40 17.26
N SER A 30 -25.57 -28.95 17.97
CA SER A 30 -25.41 -29.19 19.41
C SER A 30 -26.58 -28.63 20.26
N ARG A 31 -26.94 -29.36 21.32
CA ARG A 31 -27.98 -28.96 22.29
C ARG A 31 -27.49 -27.95 23.33
N ASP A 32 -26.18 -27.87 23.57
CA ASP A 32 -25.56 -26.89 24.46
C ASP A 32 -25.07 -25.68 23.66
N ALA A 33 -25.76 -24.55 23.80
CA ALA A 33 -25.35 -23.25 23.27
C ALA A 33 -24.24 -22.60 24.15
N GLY A 34 -23.18 -23.37 24.45
CA GLY A 34 -22.03 -22.95 25.26
C GLY A 34 -20.76 -22.69 24.46
N THR A 35 -19.66 -22.42 25.18
CA THR A 35 -18.28 -22.08 24.75
C THR A 35 -17.76 -22.72 23.44
N PRO A 36 -18.09 -23.99 23.09
CA PRO A 36 -17.63 -24.60 21.83
C PRO A 36 -18.15 -23.94 20.55
N LEU A 37 -19.41 -23.49 20.48
CA LEU A 37 -19.97 -22.82 19.30
C LEU A 37 -19.30 -21.46 19.08
N PHE A 38 -18.98 -20.77 20.18
CA PHE A 38 -18.25 -19.51 20.13
C PHE A 38 -16.83 -19.71 19.60
N ALA A 39 -16.10 -20.73 20.08
CA ALA A 39 -14.74 -21.03 19.63
C ALA A 39 -14.68 -21.46 18.16
N VAL A 40 -15.51 -22.41 17.73
CA VAL A 40 -15.61 -22.84 16.31
C VAL A 40 -15.94 -21.65 15.41
N ARG A 41 -16.78 -20.73 15.90
CA ARG A 41 -17.10 -19.51 15.18
C ARG A 41 -15.89 -18.58 15.06
N GLN A 42 -15.14 -18.32 16.14
CA GLN A 42 -13.92 -17.49 16.07
C GLN A 42 -12.89 -18.05 15.09
N GLU A 43 -12.74 -19.37 15.02
CA GLU A 43 -11.86 -20.01 14.03
C GLU A 43 -12.39 -19.88 12.60
N ALA A 44 -13.68 -20.13 12.37
CA ALA A 44 -14.33 -19.90 11.07
C ALA A 44 -14.25 -18.43 10.62
N LEU A 45 -14.18 -17.49 11.57
CA LEU A 45 -13.99 -16.06 11.31
C LEU A 45 -12.59 -15.75 10.78
N GLN A 46 -11.54 -16.45 11.26
CA GLN A 46 -10.16 -16.25 10.81
C GLN A 46 -9.87 -16.94 9.48
N ARG A 47 -10.57 -18.04 9.17
CA ARG A 47 -10.22 -18.98 8.08
C ARG A 47 -11.18 -19.00 6.89
N GLN A 48 -12.16 -18.08 6.82
CA GLN A 48 -13.08 -17.91 5.65
C GLN A 48 -13.80 -19.21 5.22
N ALA A 49 -14.56 -19.82 6.13
CA ALA A 49 -15.25 -21.10 5.91
C ALA A 49 -16.04 -21.18 4.59
N LEU A 50 -15.92 -22.30 3.88
CA LEU A 50 -16.64 -22.62 2.63
C LEU A 50 -17.62 -23.79 2.85
N PHE A 51 -18.65 -23.87 2.00
CA PHE A 51 -19.68 -24.91 2.09
C PHE A 51 -19.77 -25.72 0.80
N THR A 52 -19.87 -27.04 0.92
CA THR A 52 -20.31 -27.89 -0.19
C THR A 52 -21.84 -27.80 -0.31
N PRO A 53 -22.44 -28.23 -1.43
CA PRO A 53 -23.89 -28.26 -1.56
C PRO A 53 -24.57 -29.03 -0.41
N GLU A 54 -23.97 -30.13 0.03
CA GLU A 54 -24.45 -30.97 1.12
C GLU A 54 -24.36 -30.29 2.48
N THR A 55 -23.21 -29.71 2.83
CA THR A 55 -23.05 -29.04 4.13
C THR A 55 -23.86 -27.75 4.22
N CYS A 56 -24.05 -27.05 3.09
CA CYS A 56 -24.97 -25.92 3.00
C CYS A 56 -26.42 -26.36 3.32
N ALA A 57 -26.89 -27.44 2.70
CA ALA A 57 -28.23 -27.97 2.96
C ALA A 57 -28.42 -28.48 4.38
N GLU A 58 -27.44 -29.21 4.93
CA GLU A 58 -27.47 -29.64 6.32
C GLU A 58 -27.53 -28.46 7.30
N LEU A 59 -26.82 -27.36 7.02
CA LEU A 59 -26.87 -26.17 7.84
C LEU A 59 -28.29 -25.59 7.86
N PHE A 60 -28.93 -25.46 6.70
CA PHE A 60 -30.31 -24.97 6.59
C PHE A 60 -31.30 -25.85 7.38
N ASP A 61 -31.18 -27.17 7.25
CA ASP A 61 -31.99 -28.13 8.01
C ASP A 61 -31.83 -27.93 9.53
N VAL A 62 -30.58 -27.82 10.00
CA VAL A 62 -30.26 -27.60 11.42
C VAL A 62 -30.81 -26.26 11.93
N LEU A 63 -30.66 -25.18 11.14
CA LEU A 63 -31.15 -23.86 11.50
C LEU A 63 -32.69 -23.82 11.58
N ALA A 64 -33.38 -24.47 10.64
CA ALA A 64 -34.84 -24.56 10.65
C ALA A 64 -35.36 -25.37 11.84
N VAL A 65 -34.73 -26.51 12.14
CA VAL A 65 -35.06 -27.32 13.33
C VAL A 65 -34.79 -26.53 14.61
N GLY A 66 -33.71 -25.74 14.66
CA GLY A 66 -33.30 -24.95 15.82
C GLY A 66 -34.27 -23.85 16.26
N LEU A 67 -35.25 -23.47 15.42
CA LEU A 67 -36.22 -22.39 15.71
C LEU A 67 -37.05 -22.61 16.98
N HIS A 68 -37.22 -23.86 17.45
CA HIS A 68 -37.90 -24.16 18.72
C HIS A 68 -37.27 -23.44 19.93
N ARG A 69 -36.03 -22.97 19.81
CA ARG A 69 -35.32 -22.19 20.83
C ARG A 69 -35.69 -20.70 20.81
N GLY A 70 -36.57 -20.28 19.92
CA GLY A 70 -37.02 -18.89 19.79
C GLY A 70 -36.01 -17.94 19.14
N VAL A 71 -34.96 -18.46 18.49
CA VAL A 71 -33.92 -17.65 17.82
C VAL A 71 -33.76 -18.14 16.38
N ALA A 72 -33.59 -17.20 15.44
CA ALA A 72 -33.34 -17.46 14.03
C ALA A 72 -32.02 -16.82 13.59
N TYR A 73 -31.34 -17.44 12.62
CA TYR A 73 -30.02 -17.01 12.15
C TYR A 73 -30.00 -16.75 10.62
N PRO A 74 -30.77 -15.78 10.11
CA PRO A 74 -30.88 -15.52 8.68
C PRO A 74 -29.54 -15.14 8.03
N CYS A 75 -28.69 -14.37 8.73
CA CYS A 75 -27.35 -14.02 8.23
C CYS A 75 -26.43 -15.24 8.05
N VAL A 76 -26.60 -16.28 8.88
CA VAL A 76 -25.79 -17.51 8.80
C VAL A 76 -26.22 -18.31 7.57
N ALA A 77 -27.53 -18.44 7.37
CA ALA A 77 -28.09 -19.14 6.20
C ALA A 77 -27.72 -18.42 4.88
N ALA A 78 -27.92 -17.10 4.81
CA ALA A 78 -27.50 -16.31 3.65
C ALA A 78 -25.97 -16.37 3.46
N GLY A 79 -25.20 -16.30 4.54
CA GLY A 79 -23.74 -16.38 4.46
C GLY A 79 -23.21 -17.72 3.95
N ALA A 80 -23.89 -18.83 4.28
CA ALA A 80 -23.56 -20.14 3.72
C ALA A 80 -23.92 -20.23 2.23
N LEU A 81 -25.03 -19.63 1.82
CA LEU A 81 -25.42 -19.52 0.42
C LEU A 81 -24.38 -18.76 -0.41
N ALA A 82 -23.87 -17.64 0.11
CA ALA A 82 -22.81 -16.85 -0.53
C ALA A 82 -21.42 -17.52 -0.52
N ARG A 83 -21.24 -18.58 0.27
CA ARG A 83 -19.96 -19.31 0.47
C ARG A 83 -20.02 -20.74 -0.09
N CYS A 84 -20.92 -21.01 -1.03
CA CYS A 84 -21.04 -22.30 -1.71
C CYS A 84 -20.54 -22.20 -3.17
N PRO A 85 -19.22 -22.33 -3.42
CA PRO A 85 -18.65 -22.10 -4.75
C PRO A 85 -19.12 -23.11 -5.81
N ALA A 86 -19.53 -24.32 -5.40
CA ALA A 86 -20.10 -25.33 -6.28
C ALA A 86 -21.59 -25.07 -6.63
N GLY A 87 -22.19 -24.01 -6.08
CA GLY A 87 -23.62 -23.72 -6.18
C GLY A 87 -24.44 -24.46 -5.11
N ALA A 88 -25.38 -23.76 -4.49
CA ALA A 88 -26.22 -24.34 -3.45
C ALA A 88 -27.41 -25.13 -4.05
N PRO A 89 -27.88 -26.20 -3.40
CA PRO A 89 -28.97 -27.02 -3.90
C PRO A 89 -30.33 -26.37 -3.60
N THR A 90 -30.66 -25.30 -4.34
CA THR A 90 -31.80 -24.40 -4.06
C THR A 90 -33.13 -25.12 -3.82
N GLU A 91 -33.45 -26.17 -4.58
CA GLU A 91 -34.65 -26.98 -4.39
C GLU A 91 -34.73 -27.63 -3.00
N ARG A 92 -33.60 -28.16 -2.50
CA ARG A 92 -33.53 -28.77 -1.16
C ARG A 92 -33.58 -27.70 -0.07
N LEU A 93 -33.08 -26.49 -0.34
CA LEU A 93 -33.09 -25.39 0.61
C LEU A 93 -34.47 -24.74 0.77
N ALA A 94 -35.37 -24.88 -0.21
CA ALA A 94 -36.65 -24.17 -0.23
C ALA A 94 -37.53 -24.42 1.02
N GLY A 95 -37.63 -25.66 1.49
CA GLY A 95 -38.43 -26.03 2.66
C GLY A 95 -37.90 -25.44 3.97
N PRO A 96 -36.62 -25.68 4.33
CA PRO A 96 -35.98 -25.05 5.48
C PRO A 96 -35.98 -23.52 5.41
N ALA A 97 -35.73 -22.93 4.23
CA ALA A 97 -35.77 -21.48 4.02
C ALA A 97 -37.16 -20.91 4.30
N ARG A 98 -38.23 -21.55 3.79
CA ARG A 98 -39.62 -21.17 4.08
C ARG A 98 -39.91 -21.17 5.58
N THR A 99 -39.47 -22.21 6.28
CA THR A 99 -39.64 -22.34 7.74
C THR A 99 -38.96 -21.18 8.49
N LEU A 100 -37.74 -20.80 8.09
CA LEU A 100 -37.01 -19.66 8.65
C LEU A 100 -37.72 -18.32 8.36
N VAL A 101 -38.14 -18.09 7.11
CA VAL A 101 -38.75 -16.82 6.68
C VAL A 101 -40.11 -16.62 7.33
N GLU A 102 -40.98 -17.63 7.36
CA GLU A 102 -42.28 -17.53 8.04
C GLU A 102 -42.14 -17.23 9.53
N PHE A 103 -41.15 -17.84 10.20
CA PHE A 103 -40.88 -17.54 11.60
C PHE A 103 -40.48 -16.07 11.81
N LEU A 104 -39.66 -15.53 10.91
CA LEU A 104 -39.21 -14.14 10.96
C LEU A 104 -40.34 -13.15 10.62
N LEU A 105 -41.22 -13.46 9.67
CA LEU A 105 -42.38 -12.63 9.32
C LEU A 105 -43.40 -12.47 10.46
N ARG A 106 -43.46 -13.45 11.39
CA ARG A 106 -44.32 -13.36 12.59
C ARG A 106 -43.77 -12.40 13.65
N ARG A 107 -42.52 -11.93 13.53
CA ARG A 107 -41.93 -10.98 14.48
C ARG A 107 -42.38 -9.56 14.20
N GLU A 108 -42.43 -8.74 15.25
CA GLU A 108 -42.76 -7.32 15.14
C GLU A 108 -41.73 -6.54 14.29
N ARG A 109 -40.45 -6.90 14.39
CA ARG A 109 -39.34 -6.30 13.64
C ARG A 109 -38.65 -7.34 12.77
N LEU A 110 -38.46 -7.02 11.49
CA LEU A 110 -37.71 -7.85 10.57
C LEU A 110 -36.20 -7.61 10.73
N GLU A 111 -35.51 -8.54 11.38
CA GLU A 111 -34.07 -8.49 11.55
C GLU A 111 -33.34 -8.97 10.29
N ALA A 112 -32.24 -8.30 9.93
CA ALA A 112 -31.44 -8.60 8.74
C ALA A 112 -32.27 -8.72 7.43
N PRO A 113 -33.00 -7.65 7.05
CA PRO A 113 -34.01 -7.69 5.98
C PRO A 113 -33.48 -8.26 4.66
N PHE A 114 -32.26 -7.91 4.26
CA PHE A 114 -31.67 -8.39 3.00
C PHE A 114 -31.23 -9.86 3.05
N ALA A 115 -30.86 -10.38 4.23
CA ALA A 115 -30.63 -11.82 4.39
C ALA A 115 -31.96 -12.58 4.29
N VAL A 116 -33.04 -12.03 4.88
CA VAL A 116 -34.39 -12.61 4.75
C VAL A 116 -34.86 -12.56 3.30
N LEU A 117 -34.61 -11.47 2.57
CA LEU A 117 -34.94 -11.36 1.15
C LEU A 117 -34.20 -12.38 0.26
N ALA A 118 -32.97 -12.74 0.62
CA ALA A 118 -32.24 -13.82 -0.06
C ALA A 118 -32.92 -15.19 0.19
N LEU A 119 -33.27 -15.48 1.45
CA LEU A 119 -33.99 -16.72 1.81
C LEU A 119 -35.41 -16.76 1.22
N ALA A 120 -36.08 -15.61 1.10
CA ALA A 120 -37.40 -15.48 0.49
C ALA A 120 -37.40 -15.93 -0.97
N GLY A 121 -36.33 -15.62 -1.72
CA GLY A 121 -36.15 -16.07 -3.09
C GLY A 121 -36.02 -17.60 -3.21
N LEU A 122 -35.50 -18.29 -2.19
CA LEU A 122 -35.52 -19.77 -2.11
C LEU A 122 -36.90 -20.30 -1.71
N ALA A 123 -37.58 -19.60 -0.81
CA ALA A 123 -38.85 -20.00 -0.22
C ALA A 123 -40.08 -19.69 -1.10
N GLY A 124 -39.93 -18.86 -2.13
CA GLY A 124 -41.04 -18.31 -2.90
C GLY A 124 -41.93 -17.37 -2.08
N LEU A 125 -41.33 -16.58 -1.18
CA LEU A 125 -42.02 -15.63 -0.28
C LEU A 125 -41.59 -14.18 -0.52
N ASP A 126 -41.23 -13.86 -1.76
CA ASP A 126 -40.71 -12.54 -2.15
C ASP A 126 -41.69 -11.41 -1.85
N ALA A 127 -42.98 -11.62 -2.11
CA ALA A 127 -44.00 -10.59 -1.98
C ALA A 127 -44.18 -10.17 -0.51
N GLU A 128 -44.30 -11.14 0.39
CA GLU A 128 -44.54 -10.95 1.81
C GLU A 128 -43.35 -10.26 2.49
N VAL A 129 -42.13 -10.67 2.14
CA VAL A 129 -40.90 -10.06 2.67
C VAL A 129 -40.71 -8.67 2.10
N THR A 130 -40.96 -8.46 0.80
CA THR A 130 -40.82 -7.16 0.14
C THR A 130 -41.76 -6.13 0.75
N GLU A 131 -43.03 -6.47 0.96
CA GLU A 131 -44.01 -5.57 1.59
C GLU A 131 -43.48 -5.05 2.94
N ARG A 132 -42.90 -5.95 3.74
CA ARG A 132 -42.36 -5.62 5.06
C ARG A 132 -41.08 -4.81 5.01
N ILE A 133 -40.21 -5.04 4.03
CA ILE A 133 -38.97 -4.27 3.86
C ILE A 133 -39.29 -2.85 3.37
N LEU A 134 -40.24 -2.71 2.45
CA LEU A 134 -40.58 -1.41 1.85
C LEU A 134 -41.35 -0.48 2.79
N GLU A 135 -41.84 -0.99 3.92
CA GLU A 135 -42.54 -0.20 4.94
C GLU A 135 -41.62 0.90 5.50
N GLY A 136 -41.87 2.16 5.08
CA GLY A 136 -41.10 3.32 5.50
C GLY A 136 -39.80 3.57 4.74
N CYS A 137 -39.54 2.83 3.65
CA CYS A 137 -38.39 3.08 2.77
C CYS A 137 -38.61 4.30 1.86
N GLY A 138 -37.61 5.18 1.76
CA GLY A 138 -37.57 6.21 0.73
C GLY A 138 -37.36 5.66 -0.70
N PRO A 139 -37.44 6.53 -1.73
CA PRO A 139 -37.35 6.12 -3.14
C PRO A 139 -36.08 5.33 -3.49
N ILE A 140 -34.94 5.64 -2.87
CA ILE A 140 -33.68 4.92 -3.09
C ILE A 140 -33.77 3.50 -2.52
N GLY A 141 -34.37 3.34 -1.34
CA GLY A 141 -34.62 2.03 -0.73
C GLY A 141 -35.53 1.15 -1.59
N VAL A 142 -36.60 1.73 -2.15
CA VAL A 142 -37.51 1.03 -3.07
C VAL A 142 -36.78 0.57 -4.33
N ALA A 143 -35.97 1.44 -4.94
CA ALA A 143 -35.18 1.10 -6.12
C ALA A 143 -34.17 -0.02 -5.84
N GLN A 144 -33.54 -0.01 -4.67
CA GLN A 144 -32.62 -1.05 -4.23
C GLN A 144 -33.33 -2.42 -4.14
N VAL A 145 -34.46 -2.49 -3.44
CA VAL A 145 -35.20 -3.76 -3.31
C VAL A 145 -35.66 -4.27 -4.67
N ARG A 146 -36.10 -3.38 -5.57
CA ARG A 146 -36.47 -3.76 -6.94
C ARG A 146 -35.31 -4.38 -7.71
N LEU A 147 -34.10 -3.81 -7.61
CA LEU A 147 -32.91 -4.39 -8.21
C LEU A 147 -32.64 -5.80 -7.66
N LEU A 148 -32.66 -5.94 -6.33
CA LEU A 148 -32.40 -7.22 -5.66
C LEU A 148 -33.40 -8.30 -6.06
N LEU A 149 -34.68 -7.95 -6.28
CA LEU A 149 -35.70 -8.90 -6.73
C LEU A 149 -35.40 -9.48 -8.12
N GLY A 150 -34.67 -8.76 -8.97
CA GLY A 150 -34.20 -9.26 -10.26
C GLY A 150 -33.01 -10.24 -10.16
N TRP A 151 -32.42 -10.41 -8.97
CA TRP A 151 -31.28 -11.29 -8.75
C TRP A 151 -31.69 -12.66 -8.20
N SER A 152 -30.81 -13.65 -8.38
CA SER A 152 -30.94 -14.96 -7.73
C SER A 152 -30.77 -14.86 -6.21
N ALA A 153 -31.19 -15.89 -5.49
CA ALA A 153 -31.04 -15.95 -4.04
C ALA A 153 -29.56 -15.85 -3.60
N GLU A 154 -28.64 -16.43 -4.38
CA GLU A 154 -27.19 -16.37 -4.14
C GLU A 154 -26.65 -14.95 -4.26
N HIS A 155 -27.01 -14.22 -5.32
CA HIS A 155 -26.61 -12.83 -5.50
C HIS A 155 -27.20 -11.92 -4.42
N ARG A 156 -28.45 -12.14 -4.01
CA ARG A 156 -29.06 -11.42 -2.88
C ARG A 156 -28.35 -11.73 -1.57
N ALA A 157 -27.93 -12.97 -1.36
CA ALA A 157 -27.14 -13.37 -0.19
C ALA A 157 -25.76 -12.70 -0.19
N LEU A 158 -25.10 -12.62 -1.34
CA LEU A 158 -23.86 -11.85 -1.50
C LEU A 158 -24.08 -10.37 -1.17
N PHE A 159 -25.17 -9.76 -1.62
CA PHE A 159 -25.53 -8.40 -1.23
C PHE A 159 -25.78 -8.27 0.27
N ALA A 160 -26.48 -9.25 0.87
CA ALA A 160 -26.75 -9.28 2.31
C ALA A 160 -25.45 -9.23 3.14
N GLU A 161 -24.35 -9.79 2.63
CA GLU A 161 -23.03 -9.70 3.27
C GLU A 161 -22.51 -8.26 3.35
N SER A 162 -22.86 -7.39 2.40
CA SER A 162 -22.39 -6.00 2.35
C SER A 162 -23.16 -5.04 3.26
N VAL A 163 -24.35 -5.45 3.70
CA VAL A 163 -25.30 -4.64 4.47
C VAL A 163 -25.49 -5.14 5.90
N ARG A 164 -24.83 -6.25 6.25
CA ARG A 164 -24.93 -6.88 7.56
C ARG A 164 -24.39 -5.96 8.65
N GLU A 165 -25.07 -5.96 9.80
CA GLU A 165 -24.53 -5.40 11.02
C GLU A 165 -23.68 -6.47 11.72
N ALA A 166 -22.49 -6.10 12.20
CA ALA A 166 -21.62 -7.03 12.92
C ALA A 166 -22.29 -7.46 14.23
N THR A 167 -22.95 -8.62 14.22
CA THR A 167 -23.57 -9.24 15.40
C THR A 167 -22.77 -10.44 15.88
N ASP A 168 -23.02 -10.84 17.13
CA ASP A 168 -22.48 -12.06 17.76
C ASP A 168 -22.91 -13.37 17.08
N HIS A 169 -23.51 -13.35 15.87
CA HIS A 169 -23.84 -14.55 15.12
C HIS A 169 -23.48 -14.52 13.62
N SER A 170 -22.84 -13.47 13.11
CA SER A 170 -22.45 -13.35 11.68
C SER A 170 -21.06 -13.97 11.39
N LEU A 171 -20.84 -14.52 10.19
CA LEU A 171 -19.49 -14.91 9.68
C LEU A 171 -18.63 -13.66 9.40
N THR A 172 -17.35 -13.73 9.01
CA THR A 172 -16.52 -12.58 8.57
C THR A 172 -16.89 -12.17 7.14
N PRO A 173 -16.83 -10.88 6.71
CA PRO A 173 -17.20 -10.54 5.33
C PRO A 173 -16.30 -11.28 4.35
N LEU A 174 -16.84 -11.61 3.18
CA LEU A 174 -16.04 -12.19 2.11
C LEU A 174 -14.91 -11.22 1.70
N PRO A 175 -13.68 -11.70 1.50
CA PRO A 175 -12.62 -10.90 0.89
C PRO A 175 -13.04 -10.45 -0.50
N GLY A 176 -12.73 -9.20 -0.85
CA GLY A 176 -13.07 -8.61 -2.13
C GLY A 176 -14.59 -8.45 -2.35
N LEU A 177 -15.35 -8.16 -1.29
CA LEU A 177 -16.81 -8.12 -1.37
C LEU A 177 -17.33 -7.10 -2.38
N TYR A 178 -16.73 -5.91 -2.46
CA TYR A 178 -17.20 -4.85 -3.36
C TYR A 178 -16.84 -5.14 -4.82
N GLU A 179 -15.72 -5.81 -5.07
CA GLU A 179 -15.33 -6.35 -6.36
C GLU A 179 -16.35 -7.41 -6.82
N ARG A 180 -16.78 -8.31 -5.92
CA ARG A 180 -17.84 -9.28 -6.24
C ARG A 180 -19.21 -8.63 -6.47
N LEU A 181 -19.50 -7.51 -5.80
CA LEU A 181 -20.73 -6.74 -6.05
C LEU A 181 -20.67 -5.99 -7.38
N ASP A 182 -19.49 -5.56 -7.80
CA ASP A 182 -19.28 -4.91 -9.09
C ASP A 182 -19.67 -5.81 -10.26
N ASP A 183 -19.35 -7.10 -10.14
CA ASP A 183 -19.70 -8.13 -11.12
C ASP A 183 -21.21 -8.45 -11.18
N LEU A 184 -22.03 -7.93 -10.26
CA LEU A 184 -23.46 -8.23 -10.21
C LEU A 184 -24.26 -7.44 -11.26
N PRO A 185 -25.19 -8.09 -11.98
CA PRO A 185 -25.95 -7.46 -13.05
C PRO A 185 -26.70 -6.20 -12.61
N GLY A 186 -26.40 -5.06 -13.26
CA GLY A 186 -27.09 -3.79 -13.07
C GLY A 186 -26.73 -3.03 -11.77
N TYR A 187 -25.80 -3.55 -10.94
CA TYR A 187 -25.39 -2.86 -9.72
C TYR A 187 -24.59 -1.57 -9.99
N PRO A 188 -23.65 -1.51 -10.96
CA PRO A 188 -22.95 -0.28 -11.29
C PRO A 188 -23.89 0.84 -11.77
N ASP A 189 -24.85 0.51 -12.64
CA ASP A 189 -25.87 1.46 -13.12
C ASP A 189 -26.76 1.96 -11.98
N PHE A 190 -27.18 1.06 -11.08
CA PHE A 190 -27.92 1.42 -9.88
C PHE A 190 -27.11 2.35 -8.97
N ALA A 191 -25.81 2.10 -8.79
CA ALA A 191 -24.95 2.94 -7.97
C ALA A 191 -24.88 4.37 -8.52
N ARG A 192 -24.67 4.52 -9.83
CA ARG A 192 -24.70 5.82 -10.50
C ARG A 192 -26.04 6.54 -10.30
N ALA A 193 -27.15 5.88 -10.65
CA ALA A 193 -28.49 6.45 -10.54
C ALA A 193 -28.83 6.84 -9.08
N THR A 194 -28.34 6.07 -8.10
CA THR A 194 -28.52 6.36 -6.67
C THR A 194 -27.82 7.65 -6.25
N ILE A 195 -26.58 7.87 -6.71
CA ILE A 195 -25.82 9.08 -6.40
C ILE A 195 -26.46 10.30 -7.06
N GLU A 196 -26.82 10.20 -8.34
CA GLU A 196 -27.51 11.26 -9.08
C GLU A 196 -28.86 11.60 -8.44
N THR A 197 -29.63 10.59 -8.01
CA THR A 197 -30.91 10.79 -7.29
C THR A 197 -30.71 11.48 -5.95
N ALA A 198 -29.68 11.09 -5.18
CA ALA A 198 -29.37 11.72 -3.90
C ALA A 198 -28.94 13.18 -4.07
N GLU A 199 -28.12 13.47 -5.09
CA GLU A 199 -27.71 14.82 -5.44
C GLU A 199 -28.91 15.69 -5.81
N ALA A 200 -29.78 15.21 -6.70
CA ALA A 200 -31.00 15.91 -7.11
C ALA A 200 -31.94 16.17 -5.93
N HIS A 201 -32.10 15.20 -5.01
CA HIS A 201 -32.92 15.36 -3.81
C HIS A 201 -32.40 16.49 -2.91
N VAL A 202 -31.08 16.55 -2.71
CA VAL A 202 -30.46 17.61 -1.91
C VAL A 202 -30.54 18.96 -2.60
N ALA A 203 -30.39 19.01 -3.93
CA ALA A 203 -30.58 20.22 -4.71
C ALA A 203 -32.02 20.77 -4.56
N ALA A 204 -33.04 19.90 -4.59
CA ALA A 204 -34.45 20.28 -4.37
C ALA A 204 -34.70 20.84 -2.95
N ILE A 205 -34.00 20.34 -1.92
CA ILE A 205 -34.02 20.92 -0.57
C ILE A 205 -33.46 22.35 -0.58
N HIS A 206 -32.35 22.58 -1.31
CA HIS A 206 -31.73 23.90 -1.42
C HIS A 206 -32.54 24.89 -2.27
N ALA A 207 -33.26 24.39 -3.28
CA ALA A 207 -34.20 25.17 -4.08
C ALA A 207 -35.48 25.53 -3.30
N GLY A 208 -35.75 24.90 -2.16
CA GLY A 208 -36.95 25.10 -1.36
C GLY A 208 -38.17 24.31 -1.85
N GLU A 209 -37.99 23.41 -2.82
CA GLU A 209 -39.03 22.50 -3.32
C GLU A 209 -39.37 21.42 -2.29
N ILE A 210 -38.35 20.97 -1.53
CA ILE A 210 -38.51 20.03 -0.42
C ILE A 210 -38.21 20.78 0.90
N PRO A 211 -39.13 20.73 1.89
CA PRO A 211 -38.92 21.41 3.17
C PRO A 211 -37.66 20.90 3.90
N TYR A 212 -36.76 21.82 4.23
CA TYR A 212 -35.58 21.51 5.01
C TYR A 212 -35.94 21.00 6.42
N ARG A 213 -35.44 19.81 6.76
CA ARG A 213 -35.47 19.25 8.12
C ARG A 213 -34.08 18.74 8.47
N ALA A 214 -33.54 19.20 9.60
CA ALA A 214 -32.20 18.83 10.04
C ALA A 214 -32.06 17.31 10.19
N GLU A 215 -31.00 16.74 9.59
CA GLU A 215 -30.68 15.31 9.59
C GLU A 215 -31.73 14.38 8.94
N LYS A 216 -32.72 14.94 8.23
CA LYS A 216 -33.87 14.20 7.68
C LYS A 216 -33.96 14.25 6.15
N ALA A 217 -32.88 14.62 5.46
CA ALA A 217 -32.83 14.53 3.99
C ALA A 217 -32.83 13.08 3.48
N PHE A 218 -32.40 12.12 4.31
CA PHE A 218 -32.38 10.70 3.98
C PHE A 218 -32.73 9.87 5.22
N ASP A 219 -33.41 8.75 5.04
CA ASP A 219 -33.52 7.73 6.08
C ASP A 219 -32.20 6.93 6.24
N ASP A 220 -32.07 6.13 7.30
CA ASP A 220 -30.81 5.42 7.57
C ASP A 220 -30.51 4.32 6.54
N GLY A 221 -31.53 3.75 5.89
CA GLY A 221 -31.37 2.81 4.79
C GLY A 221 -30.83 3.48 3.54
N GLU A 222 -31.37 4.64 3.18
CA GLU A 222 -30.91 5.46 2.06
C GLU A 222 -29.48 5.95 2.27
N LYS A 223 -29.13 6.43 3.47
CA LYS A 223 -27.75 6.84 3.79
C LYS A 223 -26.75 5.72 3.51
N ARG A 224 -27.07 4.50 3.96
CA ARG A 224 -26.23 3.31 3.74
C ARG A 224 -26.20 2.89 2.27
N ALA A 225 -27.32 2.99 1.55
CA ALA A 225 -27.40 2.68 0.12
C ALA A 225 -26.53 3.64 -0.71
N VAL A 226 -26.65 4.94 -0.49
CA VAL A 226 -25.82 5.96 -1.16
C VAL A 226 -24.35 5.77 -0.78
N GLY A 227 -24.04 5.50 0.49
CA GLY A 227 -22.67 5.21 0.93
C GLY A 227 -22.04 4.00 0.22
N ARG A 228 -22.80 2.92 -0.02
CA ARG A 228 -22.34 1.77 -0.82
C ARG A 228 -22.16 2.11 -2.29
N ALA A 229 -23.08 2.87 -2.86
CA ALA A 229 -22.99 3.33 -4.25
C ALA A 229 -21.72 4.18 -4.49
N VAL A 230 -21.46 5.15 -3.60
CA VAL A 230 -20.24 5.98 -3.65
C VAL A 230 -18.98 5.12 -3.51
N ARG A 231 -19.00 4.13 -2.62
CA ARG A 231 -17.87 3.22 -2.43
C ARG A 231 -17.56 2.42 -3.69
N LEU A 232 -18.57 1.85 -4.35
CA LEU A 232 -18.41 1.13 -5.60
C LEU A 232 -17.82 2.05 -6.69
N ALA A 233 -18.36 3.26 -6.83
CA ALA A 233 -17.88 4.23 -7.81
C ALA A 233 -16.43 4.69 -7.54
N LEU A 234 -16.04 4.79 -6.26
CA LEU A 234 -14.65 5.10 -5.85
C LEU A 234 -13.69 3.93 -6.09
N LEU A 235 -14.12 2.70 -5.83
CA LEU A 235 -13.37 1.48 -6.12
C LEU A 235 -13.04 1.41 -7.62
N ARG A 236 -14.04 1.67 -8.46
CA ARG A 236 -13.94 1.69 -9.93
C ARG A 236 -13.26 2.94 -10.50
N ASP A 237 -13.01 3.95 -9.67
CA ASP A 237 -12.46 5.25 -10.07
C ASP A 237 -13.23 5.90 -11.23
N GLU A 238 -14.57 5.92 -11.11
CA GLU A 238 -15.48 6.35 -12.18
C GLU A 238 -15.29 7.83 -12.56
N PRO A 239 -15.16 8.18 -13.86
CA PRO A 239 -14.83 9.54 -14.30
C PRO A 239 -15.95 10.57 -14.07
N TRP A 240 -17.21 10.13 -13.95
CA TRP A 240 -18.35 11.01 -13.67
C TRP A 240 -18.51 11.32 -12.18
N LEU A 241 -17.91 10.52 -11.30
CA LEU A 241 -18.11 10.63 -9.86
C LEU A 241 -17.63 11.97 -9.25
N PRO A 242 -16.48 12.55 -9.64
CA PRO A 242 -15.98 13.78 -9.00
C PRO A 242 -16.98 14.94 -8.99
N GLU A 243 -17.68 15.14 -10.10
CA GLU A 243 -18.66 16.23 -10.25
C GLU A 243 -19.88 16.00 -9.33
N SER A 244 -20.54 14.85 -9.45
CA SER A 244 -21.71 14.51 -8.63
C SER A 244 -21.38 14.42 -7.13
N LEU A 245 -20.21 13.91 -6.78
CA LEU A 245 -19.78 13.78 -5.40
C LEU A 245 -19.51 15.15 -4.75
N ASP A 246 -18.88 16.09 -5.46
CA ASP A 246 -18.67 17.45 -4.97
C ASP A 246 -20.00 18.18 -4.76
N GLY A 247 -20.92 18.08 -5.72
CA GLY A 247 -22.28 18.63 -5.62
C GLY A 247 -23.05 18.09 -4.42
N LEU A 248 -23.11 16.76 -4.29
CA LEU A 248 -23.76 16.09 -3.16
C LEU A 248 -23.13 16.47 -1.82
N LEU A 249 -21.80 16.40 -1.68
CA LEU A 249 -21.10 16.71 -0.43
C LEU A 249 -21.31 18.16 0.01
N ARG A 250 -21.26 19.12 -0.93
CA ARG A 250 -21.55 20.53 -0.62
C ARG A 250 -22.98 20.71 -0.14
N GLY A 251 -23.92 20.09 -0.83
CA GLY A 251 -25.35 20.15 -0.51
C GLY A 251 -25.65 19.61 0.89
N ILE A 252 -25.08 18.46 1.28
CA ILE A 252 -25.35 17.88 2.60
C ILE A 252 -24.54 18.50 3.74
N ALA A 253 -23.43 19.19 3.45
CA ALA A 253 -22.55 19.78 4.46
C ALA A 253 -23.06 21.09 5.07
N VAL A 254 -24.03 21.76 4.43
CA VAL A 254 -24.56 23.05 4.89
C VAL A 254 -26.07 23.13 4.71
N ALA A 255 -26.78 23.65 5.73
CA ALA A 255 -28.20 23.94 5.59
C ALA A 255 -28.46 25.05 4.54
N PRO A 256 -29.61 25.01 3.84
CA PRO A 256 -30.02 26.09 2.94
C PRO A 256 -30.31 27.41 3.69
N THR A 257 -30.48 27.34 5.00
CA THR A 257 -30.72 28.49 5.89
C THR A 257 -29.45 28.89 6.65
N ARG A 258 -29.56 29.86 7.57
CA ARG A 258 -28.47 30.24 8.50
C ARG A 258 -28.25 29.23 9.64
N ALA A 259 -29.01 28.14 9.68
CA ALA A 259 -28.90 27.13 10.74
C ALA A 259 -27.49 26.51 10.78
N ARG A 260 -27.09 26.08 12.00
CA ARG A 260 -25.84 25.36 12.25
C ARG A 260 -26.04 23.84 12.24
N THR A 261 -26.94 23.39 11.37
CA THR A 261 -27.34 21.99 11.16
C THR A 261 -27.08 21.60 9.70
N LEU A 262 -27.23 20.32 9.38
CA LEU A 262 -26.97 19.75 8.06
C LEU A 262 -28.25 19.09 7.51
N PRO A 263 -28.45 19.00 6.18
CA PRO A 263 -29.46 18.13 5.59
C PRO A 263 -29.22 16.65 5.96
N SER A 264 -27.98 16.17 5.90
CA SER A 264 -27.60 14.83 6.37
C SER A 264 -26.14 14.74 6.80
N GLN A 265 -25.90 14.81 8.11
CA GLN A 265 -24.64 14.47 8.75
C GLN A 265 -24.34 12.97 8.64
N GLY A 266 -25.35 12.10 8.77
CA GLY A 266 -25.16 10.65 8.66
C GLY A 266 -24.60 10.25 7.29
N LEU A 267 -25.20 10.74 6.19
CA LEU A 267 -24.70 10.48 4.84
C LEU A 267 -23.28 11.02 4.63
N LEU A 268 -22.99 12.22 5.13
CA LEU A 268 -21.65 12.81 5.02
C LEU A 268 -20.59 11.88 5.62
N PHE A 269 -20.87 11.25 6.77
CA PHE A 269 -19.93 10.31 7.38
C PHE A 269 -19.89 8.95 6.70
N GLU A 270 -21.00 8.47 6.11
CA GLU A 270 -20.96 7.27 5.27
C GLU A 270 -20.06 7.48 4.04
N ILE A 271 -20.19 8.63 3.36
CA ILE A 271 -19.32 9.01 2.25
C ILE A 271 -17.87 9.14 2.71
N ALA A 272 -17.62 9.77 3.86
CA ALA A 272 -16.26 9.90 4.39
C ALA A 272 -15.62 8.54 4.70
N ARG A 273 -16.39 7.52 5.11
CA ARG A 273 -15.88 6.15 5.29
C ARG A 273 -15.63 5.46 3.95
N ALA A 274 -16.47 5.69 2.94
CA ALA A 274 -16.23 5.19 1.59
C ALA A 274 -14.92 5.77 1.00
N VAL A 275 -14.68 7.07 1.20
CA VAL A 275 -13.42 7.74 0.80
C VAL A 275 -12.22 7.29 1.65
N GLU A 276 -12.42 6.91 2.91
CA GLU A 276 -11.36 6.31 3.72
C GLU A 276 -10.91 4.95 3.18
N GLU A 277 -11.83 4.19 2.60
CA GLU A 277 -11.57 2.86 2.05
C GLU A 277 -10.98 2.90 0.63
N TYR A 278 -11.54 3.77 -0.23
CA TYR A 278 -11.08 3.94 -1.62
C TYR A 278 -10.88 5.43 -1.94
N PRO A 279 -9.83 6.07 -1.40
CA PRO A 279 -9.61 7.50 -1.59
C PRO A 279 -9.23 7.84 -3.04
N THR A 280 -9.72 8.98 -3.54
CA THR A 280 -9.23 9.63 -4.76
C THR A 280 -8.88 11.09 -4.45
N PRO A 281 -7.93 11.73 -5.19
CA PRO A 281 -7.57 13.12 -4.95
C PRO A 281 -8.78 14.08 -4.94
N GLU A 282 -9.73 13.88 -5.85
CA GLU A 282 -10.93 14.69 -6.03
C GLU A 282 -11.93 14.47 -4.89
N ALA A 283 -12.13 13.22 -4.44
CA ALA A 283 -13.01 12.93 -3.31
C ALA A 283 -12.47 13.51 -2.01
N VAL A 284 -11.15 13.43 -1.79
CA VAL A 284 -10.49 14.08 -0.64
C VAL A 284 -10.63 15.60 -0.72
N SER A 285 -10.47 16.20 -1.90
CA SER A 285 -10.69 17.63 -2.12
C SER A 285 -12.13 18.06 -1.81
N SER A 286 -13.11 17.27 -2.29
CA SER A 286 -14.54 17.50 -2.06
C SER A 286 -14.89 17.42 -0.56
N LEU A 287 -14.35 16.42 0.16
CA LEU A 287 -14.51 16.32 1.62
C LEU A 287 -13.86 17.49 2.37
N ARG A 288 -12.68 17.97 1.94
CA ARG A 288 -12.04 19.15 2.53
C ARG A 288 -12.87 20.40 2.31
N THR A 289 -13.49 20.54 1.15
CA THR A 289 -14.44 21.61 0.86
C THR A 289 -15.65 21.52 1.79
N ALA A 290 -16.29 20.34 1.89
CA ALA A 290 -17.40 20.09 2.82
C ALA A 290 -17.03 20.47 4.26
N ARG A 291 -15.85 20.01 4.74
CA ARG A 291 -15.30 20.35 6.05
C ARG A 291 -15.17 21.86 6.27
N ARG A 292 -14.71 22.62 5.25
CA ARG A 292 -14.52 24.08 5.33
C ARG A 292 -15.84 24.85 5.41
N ILE A 293 -16.85 24.44 4.63
CA ILE A 293 -18.13 25.15 4.55
C ILE A 293 -19.10 24.78 5.70
N THR A 294 -18.88 23.64 6.35
CA THR A 294 -19.74 23.16 7.43
C THR A 294 -19.72 24.10 8.63
N ARG A 295 -20.92 24.54 9.05
CA ARG A 295 -21.09 25.45 10.21
C ARG A 295 -21.25 24.70 11.54
N HIS A 296 -21.60 23.42 11.51
CA HIS A 296 -21.79 22.60 12.71
C HIS A 296 -20.43 22.29 13.35
N ALA A 297 -20.24 22.67 14.62
CA ALA A 297 -18.93 22.64 15.27
C ALA A 297 -18.32 21.23 15.42
N GLY A 298 -19.16 20.18 15.50
CA GLY A 298 -18.68 18.80 15.68
C GLY A 298 -18.18 18.13 14.41
N VAL A 299 -18.71 18.49 13.24
CA VAL A 299 -18.43 17.79 11.98
C VAL A 299 -16.99 17.99 11.51
N PRO A 300 -16.44 19.23 11.45
CA PRO A 300 -15.03 19.44 11.10
C PRO A 300 -14.07 18.67 12.01
N ARG A 301 -14.34 18.61 13.32
CA ARG A 301 -13.51 17.86 14.28
C ARG A 301 -13.51 16.36 14.00
N GLN A 302 -14.63 15.81 13.55
CA GLN A 302 -14.72 14.40 13.20
C GLN A 302 -14.02 14.12 11.86
N LEU A 303 -14.23 14.97 10.85
CA LEU A 303 -13.52 14.86 9.57
C LEU A 303 -12.01 14.99 9.74
N ASP A 304 -11.52 15.89 10.59
CA ASP A 304 -10.09 16.03 10.91
C ASP A 304 -9.47 14.75 11.48
N ARG A 305 -10.25 13.94 12.21
CA ARG A 305 -9.80 12.62 12.68
C ARG A 305 -9.77 11.58 11.56
N MET A 306 -10.68 11.67 10.59
CA MET A 306 -10.76 10.77 9.44
C MET A 306 -9.68 11.08 8.41
N PHE A 307 -9.34 12.36 8.17
CA PHE A 307 -8.32 12.76 7.20
C PHE A 307 -6.97 12.08 7.43
N LYS A 308 -6.58 11.82 8.69
CA LYS A 308 -5.34 11.07 8.98
C LYS A 308 -5.33 9.66 8.40
N ARG A 309 -6.49 8.97 8.40
CA ARG A 309 -6.63 7.61 7.85
C ARG A 309 -6.82 7.67 6.34
N ILE A 310 -7.62 8.61 5.85
CA ILE A 310 -7.82 8.87 4.41
C ILE A 310 -6.48 9.20 3.72
N GLU A 311 -5.66 10.08 4.30
CA GLU A 311 -4.37 10.47 3.71
C GLU A 311 -3.38 9.30 3.68
N ARG A 312 -3.42 8.42 4.70
CA ARG A 312 -2.63 7.20 4.70
C ARG A 312 -3.11 6.24 3.61
N ALA A 313 -4.42 5.99 3.51
CA ALA A 313 -4.99 5.14 2.48
C ALA A 313 -4.71 5.69 1.06
N LEU A 314 -4.77 7.02 0.86
CA LEU A 314 -4.45 7.65 -0.41
C LEU A 314 -2.97 7.47 -0.77
N ALA A 315 -2.08 7.49 0.22
CA ALA A 315 -0.65 7.28 0.00
C ALA A 315 -0.33 5.84 -0.46
N ASP A 316 -1.21 4.89 -0.18
CA ASP A 316 -1.09 3.48 -0.53
C ASP A 316 -1.78 3.14 -1.87
N ARG A 317 -2.59 4.06 -2.42
CA ARG A 317 -3.34 3.90 -3.67
C ARG A 317 -2.59 4.47 -4.87
N LEU A 318 -1.61 3.72 -5.38
CA LEU A 318 -0.67 4.21 -6.41
C LEU A 318 -1.35 4.52 -7.77
N GLU A 319 -2.44 3.83 -8.10
CA GLU A 319 -3.15 3.98 -9.37
C GLU A 319 -3.79 5.37 -9.56
N VAL A 320 -4.09 6.07 -8.47
CA VAL A 320 -4.64 7.45 -8.51
C VAL A 320 -3.58 8.53 -8.28
N ALA A 321 -2.32 8.14 -8.03
CA ALA A 321 -1.27 9.05 -7.63
C ALA A 321 -0.93 10.12 -8.68
N PHE A 322 -1.13 9.81 -9.97
CA PHE A 322 -0.84 10.76 -11.05
C PHE A 322 -1.82 11.93 -11.15
N ARG A 323 -2.95 11.86 -10.44
CA ARG A 323 -3.92 12.96 -10.30
C ARG A 323 -3.70 13.80 -9.04
N LEU A 324 -2.66 13.50 -8.25
CA LEU A 324 -2.32 14.31 -7.09
C LEU A 324 -1.89 15.71 -7.55
N PRO A 325 -2.30 16.77 -6.82
CA PRO A 325 -1.84 18.12 -7.12
C PRO A 325 -0.32 18.23 -6.90
N ASP A 326 0.34 19.08 -7.68
CA ASP A 326 1.79 19.32 -7.54
C ASP A 326 2.17 19.93 -6.16
N GLY A 327 1.19 20.53 -5.48
CA GLY A 327 1.34 21.11 -4.15
C GLY A 327 2.09 22.44 -4.14
N ARG A 328 2.38 23.04 -5.29
CA ARG A 328 2.96 24.38 -5.36
C ARG A 328 1.95 25.40 -4.87
N VAL A 329 2.38 26.25 -3.95
CA VAL A 329 1.52 27.31 -3.39
C VAL A 329 2.28 28.62 -3.40
N ARG A 330 1.60 29.68 -3.85
CA ARG A 330 2.03 31.07 -3.63
C ARG A 330 0.84 31.86 -3.11
N GLN A 331 0.90 32.29 -1.85
CA GLN A 331 -0.24 32.92 -1.20
C GLN A 331 0.17 34.12 -0.36
N ALA A 332 -0.54 35.24 -0.52
CA ALA A 332 -0.40 36.40 0.35
C ALA A 332 -1.00 36.14 1.75
N VAL A 333 -0.29 36.60 2.78
CA VAL A 333 -0.67 36.54 4.19
C VAL A 333 -0.23 37.87 4.84
N GLY A 334 -1.15 38.84 4.86
CA GLY A 334 -0.81 40.23 5.17
C GLY A 334 0.14 40.81 4.11
N GLU A 335 1.22 41.47 4.54
CA GLU A 335 2.26 42.03 3.66
C GLU A 335 3.29 41.00 3.19
N HIS A 336 3.16 39.74 3.61
CA HIS A 336 4.11 38.67 3.32
C HIS A 336 3.51 37.65 2.36
N THR A 337 4.35 36.92 1.64
CA THR A 337 3.93 35.82 0.77
C THR A 337 4.51 34.51 1.28
N ALA A 338 3.65 33.51 1.50
CA ALA A 338 4.06 32.14 1.74
C ALA A 338 4.23 31.42 0.40
N VAL A 339 5.32 30.67 0.25
CA VAL A 339 5.63 29.88 -0.94
C VAL A 339 5.94 28.44 -0.55
N ILE A 340 5.25 27.46 -1.13
CA ILE A 340 5.60 26.04 -1.08
C ILE A 340 6.21 25.67 -2.43
N SER A 341 7.51 25.33 -2.44
CA SER A 341 8.26 24.89 -3.61
C SER A 341 8.47 23.37 -3.59
N ILE A 342 8.68 22.77 -4.78
CA ILE A 342 8.94 21.32 -4.94
C ILE A 342 10.18 21.00 -5.80
N GLU A 343 10.98 22.02 -6.18
CA GLU A 343 12.13 21.87 -7.10
C GLU A 343 13.30 21.11 -6.46
N ASP A 344 13.67 21.46 -5.23
CA ASP A 344 14.74 20.83 -4.44
C ASP A 344 14.16 20.19 -3.17
N GLY A 345 13.07 19.45 -3.35
CA GLY A 345 12.25 18.95 -2.27
C GLY A 345 11.24 19.98 -1.75
N VAL A 346 10.37 19.52 -0.86
CA VAL A 346 9.23 20.32 -0.39
C VAL A 346 9.63 21.27 0.73
N GLU A 347 9.61 22.57 0.44
CA GLU A 347 9.96 23.63 1.38
C GLU A 347 8.87 24.71 1.49
N LEU A 348 8.49 25.05 2.73
CA LEU A 348 7.67 26.24 3.02
C LEU A 348 8.59 27.43 3.35
N SER A 349 8.61 28.42 2.47
CA SER A 349 9.36 29.67 2.62
C SER A 349 8.46 30.90 2.73
N TRP A 350 9.00 31.99 3.30
CA TRP A 350 8.30 33.26 3.50
C TRP A 350 9.04 34.39 2.81
N TRP A 351 8.29 35.31 2.20
CA TRP A 351 8.82 36.38 1.37
C TRP A 351 8.18 37.72 1.73
N HIS A 352 8.94 38.81 1.58
CA HIS A 352 8.47 40.19 1.62
C HIS A 352 8.94 40.89 0.34
N GLY A 353 8.02 41.13 -0.60
CA GLY A 353 8.38 41.43 -2.00
C GLY A 353 9.19 40.29 -2.61
N GLU A 354 10.37 40.61 -3.15
CA GLU A 354 11.33 39.64 -3.72
C GLU A 354 12.32 39.08 -2.70
N ARG A 355 12.26 39.50 -1.43
CA ARG A 355 13.23 39.06 -0.42
C ARG A 355 12.72 37.85 0.36
N ARG A 356 13.47 36.73 0.30
CA ARG A 356 13.25 35.54 1.14
C ARG A 356 13.65 35.79 2.60
N LEU A 357 12.84 35.30 3.52
CA LEU A 357 13.01 35.41 4.96
C LEU A 357 13.41 34.05 5.56
N LYS A 358 14.27 34.07 6.59
CA LYS A 358 14.81 32.85 7.23
C LYS A 358 13.78 32.12 8.11
N THR A 359 12.80 32.85 8.64
CA THR A 359 11.81 32.31 9.57
C THR A 359 10.44 32.89 9.26
N VAL A 360 9.40 32.29 9.84
CA VAL A 360 8.04 32.84 9.78
C VAL A 360 8.06 34.26 10.37
N PRO A 361 7.58 35.29 9.63
CA PRO A 361 7.56 36.66 10.11
C PRO A 361 6.80 36.80 11.43
N ALA A 362 7.29 37.66 12.34
CA ALA A 362 6.69 37.85 13.64
C ALA A 362 5.24 38.38 13.55
N ALA A 363 4.97 39.28 12.60
CA ALA A 363 3.63 39.80 12.33
C ALA A 363 2.67 38.68 11.89
N VAL A 364 3.07 37.85 10.92
CA VAL A 364 2.26 36.72 10.45
C VAL A 364 2.00 35.71 11.57
N ARG A 365 2.99 35.40 12.40
CA ARG A 365 2.81 34.46 13.52
C ARG A 365 1.82 34.97 14.57
N ARG A 366 1.77 36.29 14.78
CA ARG A 366 0.85 36.94 15.74
C ARG A 366 -0.55 37.10 15.16
N ASP A 367 -0.64 37.56 13.91
CA ASP A 367 -1.88 38.04 13.31
C ASP A 367 -2.60 36.94 12.49
N HIS A 368 -1.86 35.91 12.03
CA HIS A 368 -2.37 34.79 11.22
C HIS A 368 -1.86 33.40 11.68
N PRO A 369 -1.96 33.04 12.97
CA PRO A 369 -1.40 31.77 13.48
C PRO A 369 -2.03 30.52 12.86
N GLU A 370 -3.35 30.53 12.60
CA GLU A 370 -4.04 29.40 11.96
C GLU A 370 -3.61 29.20 10.50
N GLU A 371 -3.28 30.29 9.81
CA GLU A 371 -2.78 30.27 8.44
C GLU A 371 -1.41 29.59 8.35
N VAL A 372 -0.52 29.95 9.27
CA VAL A 372 0.81 29.34 9.40
C VAL A 372 0.68 27.84 9.67
N LYS A 373 -0.22 27.46 10.58
CA LYS A 373 -0.49 26.05 10.90
C LYS A 373 -1.00 25.30 9.68
N ARG A 374 -1.94 25.86 8.93
CA ARG A 374 -2.48 25.25 7.71
C ARG A 374 -1.40 25.07 6.64
N LEU A 375 -0.58 26.09 6.39
CA LEU A 375 0.49 26.04 5.39
C LEU A 375 1.59 25.01 5.75
N ARG A 376 1.91 24.87 7.05
CA ARG A 376 2.83 23.83 7.52
C ARG A 376 2.28 22.42 7.29
N GLU A 377 1.00 22.21 7.60
CA GLU A 377 0.36 20.92 7.35
C GLU A 377 0.29 20.64 5.85
N LEU A 378 -0.01 21.64 5.02
CA LEU A 378 -0.01 21.50 3.56
C LEU A 378 1.38 21.11 3.04
N ALA A 379 2.45 21.75 3.49
CA ALA A 379 3.81 21.38 3.10
C ALA A 379 4.17 19.93 3.52
N LYS A 380 3.69 19.47 4.69
CA LYS A 380 3.86 18.07 5.11
C LYS A 380 3.10 17.11 4.20
N GLN A 381 1.87 17.47 3.82
CA GLN A 381 1.04 16.68 2.91
C GLN A 381 1.64 16.61 1.51
N THR A 382 2.11 17.75 0.97
CA THR A 382 2.80 17.80 -0.31
C THR A 382 4.04 16.90 -0.30
N ARG A 383 4.80 16.84 0.80
CA ARG A 383 5.93 15.90 0.92
C ARG A 383 5.48 14.44 0.82
N GLN A 384 4.40 14.07 1.50
CA GLN A 384 3.85 12.71 1.41
C GLN A 384 3.33 12.40 -0.01
N GLN A 385 2.69 13.37 -0.66
CA GLN A 385 2.20 13.24 -2.04
C GLN A 385 3.36 13.04 -3.03
N GLN A 386 4.46 13.78 -2.89
CA GLN A 386 5.65 13.57 -3.71
C GLN A 386 6.24 12.16 -3.52
N VAL A 387 6.29 11.64 -2.27
CA VAL A 387 6.73 10.27 -2.01
C VAL A 387 5.81 9.24 -2.68
N THR A 388 4.49 9.40 -2.56
CA THR A 388 3.51 8.51 -3.22
C THR A 388 3.61 8.57 -4.74
N LEU A 389 3.79 9.76 -5.31
CA LEU A 389 3.98 9.96 -6.74
C LEU A 389 5.26 9.25 -7.23
N VAL A 390 6.37 9.36 -6.50
CA VAL A 390 7.61 8.62 -6.83
C VAL A 390 7.40 7.11 -6.78
N ARG A 391 6.70 6.59 -5.75
CA ARG A 391 6.35 5.16 -5.66
C ARG A 391 5.52 4.71 -6.86
N ALA A 392 4.53 5.50 -7.27
CA ALA A 392 3.69 5.20 -8.43
C ALA A 392 4.46 5.25 -9.76
N LEU A 393 5.38 6.22 -9.90
CA LEU A 393 6.29 6.29 -11.05
C LEU A 393 7.14 5.01 -11.15
N GLU A 394 7.81 4.60 -10.07
CA GLU A 394 8.62 3.39 -10.05
C GLU A 394 7.80 2.10 -10.28
N ALA A 395 6.60 2.01 -9.69
CA ALA A 395 5.71 0.87 -9.91
C ALA A 395 5.32 0.69 -11.39
N GLY A 396 5.27 1.78 -12.16
CA GLY A 396 4.95 1.73 -13.58
C GLY A 396 6.03 1.12 -14.48
N TYR A 397 7.23 0.80 -13.99
CA TYR A 397 8.24 0.06 -14.79
C TYR A 397 7.77 -1.34 -15.19
N ILE A 398 7.03 -2.00 -14.30
CA ILE A 398 6.54 -3.37 -14.43
C ILE A 398 5.00 -3.38 -14.45
N GLY A 399 4.35 -2.31 -14.91
CA GLY A 399 2.89 -2.26 -15.02
C GLY A 399 2.36 -3.14 -16.16
N GLU A 400 1.20 -3.77 -15.98
CA GLU A 400 0.50 -4.51 -17.06
C GLU A 400 0.06 -3.61 -18.21
N THR A 401 -0.37 -2.39 -17.86
CA THR A 401 -0.74 -1.35 -18.80
C THR A 401 0.26 -0.21 -18.73
N LEU A 402 0.40 0.53 -19.84
CA LEU A 402 1.16 1.76 -19.81
C LEU A 402 0.51 2.71 -18.81
N ALA A 403 1.26 3.07 -17.77
CA ALA A 403 0.82 4.03 -16.79
C ALA A 403 0.43 5.35 -17.48
N PRO A 404 -0.62 6.05 -17.02
CA PRO A 404 -1.13 7.26 -17.66
C PRO A 404 -0.24 8.48 -17.33
N TYR A 405 1.07 8.38 -17.57
CA TYR A 405 2.06 9.38 -17.23
C TYR A 405 1.77 10.77 -17.83
N ARG A 406 0.99 10.82 -18.92
CA ARG A 406 0.51 12.07 -19.53
C ARG A 406 -0.29 12.95 -18.57
N GLN A 407 -0.90 12.38 -17.54
CA GLN A 407 -1.56 13.16 -16.49
C GLN A 407 -0.59 14.07 -15.71
N LEU A 408 0.72 13.81 -15.79
CA LEU A 408 1.76 14.61 -15.16
C LEU A 408 2.34 15.69 -16.08
N GLU A 409 1.78 15.91 -17.27
CA GLU A 409 2.27 16.97 -18.16
C GLU A 409 2.25 18.34 -17.46
N GLY A 410 3.39 19.03 -17.47
CA GLY A 410 3.58 20.30 -16.75
C GLY A 410 3.87 20.16 -15.24
N HIS A 411 3.93 18.94 -14.70
CA HIS A 411 4.35 18.70 -13.33
C HIS A 411 5.89 18.73 -13.23
N PRO A 412 6.50 19.55 -12.34
CA PRO A 412 7.97 19.72 -12.28
C PRO A 412 8.81 18.45 -12.11
N ILE A 413 8.21 17.37 -11.59
CA ILE A 413 8.86 16.06 -11.50
C ILE A 413 9.23 15.49 -12.88
N THR A 414 8.44 15.78 -13.92
CA THR A 414 8.64 15.21 -15.26
C THR A 414 9.91 15.74 -15.91
N ASP A 415 10.26 16.99 -15.62
CA ASP A 415 11.40 17.71 -16.21
C ASP A 415 12.74 17.12 -15.76
N ARG A 416 12.73 16.37 -14.65
CA ARG A 416 13.90 15.74 -14.03
C ARG A 416 14.03 14.25 -14.35
N LEU A 417 13.15 13.73 -15.20
CA LEU A 417 13.08 12.33 -15.59
C LEU A 417 13.34 12.16 -17.08
N ILE A 418 13.94 11.03 -17.42
CA ILE A 418 14.16 10.58 -18.78
C ILE A 418 12.94 9.77 -19.22
N TRP A 419 12.33 10.15 -20.33
CA TRP A 419 11.14 9.52 -20.87
C TRP A 419 11.47 8.84 -22.20
N GLU A 420 10.77 7.75 -22.51
CA GLU A 420 10.77 7.14 -23.83
C GLU A 420 9.44 7.46 -24.53
N PHE A 421 9.53 7.94 -25.76
CA PHE A 421 8.38 8.28 -26.61
C PHE A 421 8.36 7.35 -27.82
N GLU A 422 7.20 6.79 -28.13
CA GLU A 422 7.02 5.96 -29.33
C GLU A 422 6.89 6.86 -30.57
N VAL A 423 7.98 7.05 -31.31
CA VAL A 423 8.03 7.92 -32.50
C VAL A 423 7.46 7.24 -33.75
N SER A 424 7.44 5.90 -33.73
CA SER A 424 6.75 5.03 -34.69
C SER A 424 6.51 3.68 -34.01
N PRO A 425 5.55 2.85 -34.46
CA PRO A 425 5.23 1.58 -33.79
C PRO A 425 6.47 0.72 -33.49
N GLY A 426 6.72 0.46 -32.20
CA GLY A 426 7.87 -0.31 -31.70
C GLY A 426 9.20 0.43 -31.63
N VAL A 427 9.29 1.68 -32.11
CA VAL A 427 10.51 2.50 -32.09
C VAL A 427 10.37 3.57 -31.02
N TRP A 428 11.20 3.44 -29.98
CA TRP A 428 11.19 4.33 -28.82
C TRP A 428 12.42 5.24 -28.85
N ARG A 429 12.21 6.53 -28.56
CA ARG A 429 13.29 7.51 -28.41
C ARG A 429 13.30 8.07 -27.00
N SER A 430 14.47 8.10 -26.39
CA SER A 430 14.68 8.69 -25.07
C SER A 430 14.88 10.21 -25.13
N GLU A 431 14.29 10.95 -24.19
CA GLU A 431 14.43 12.40 -24.06
C GLU A 431 14.24 12.83 -22.59
N LEU A 432 14.91 13.92 -22.19
CA LEU A 432 14.75 14.50 -20.86
C LEU A 432 13.53 15.43 -20.83
N GLY A 433 12.67 15.26 -19.82
CA GLY A 433 11.44 16.05 -19.71
C GLY A 433 10.30 15.51 -20.57
N MET A 434 9.06 15.87 -20.22
CA MET A 434 7.87 15.42 -20.94
C MET A 434 7.44 16.44 -21.99
N ASN A 435 8.26 16.58 -23.04
CA ASN A 435 8.13 17.67 -24.01
C ASN A 435 7.47 17.28 -25.35
N VAL A 436 7.30 15.97 -25.63
CA VAL A 436 6.76 15.47 -26.89
C VAL A 436 5.26 15.16 -26.74
N PRO A 437 4.33 15.89 -27.39
CA PRO A 437 2.89 15.66 -27.22
C PRO A 437 2.37 14.43 -28.00
N GLU A 438 1.21 13.90 -27.59
CA GLU A 438 0.32 13.01 -28.37
C GLU A 438 0.85 11.62 -28.82
N VAL A 439 1.94 11.13 -28.24
CA VAL A 439 2.42 9.74 -28.46
C VAL A 439 2.43 8.91 -27.17
N PRO A 440 2.38 7.57 -27.24
CA PRO A 440 2.64 6.72 -26.09
C PRO A 440 3.97 7.07 -25.42
N VAL A 441 3.95 7.15 -24.09
CA VAL A 441 5.10 7.53 -23.26
C VAL A 441 5.29 6.51 -22.15
N ARG A 442 6.55 6.20 -21.85
CA ARG A 442 6.92 5.36 -20.70
C ARG A 442 8.19 5.89 -20.04
N LEU A 443 8.46 5.48 -18.81
CA LEU A 443 9.74 5.79 -18.17
C LEU A 443 10.88 5.06 -18.86
N TRP A 444 11.96 5.77 -19.14
CA TRP A 444 13.21 5.18 -19.62
C TRP A 444 13.81 4.26 -18.57
N HIS A 445 14.35 3.12 -19.00
CA HIS A 445 14.98 2.14 -18.12
C HIS A 445 16.29 1.60 -18.74
N PRO A 446 17.39 1.50 -17.96
CA PRO A 446 18.69 1.07 -18.51
C PRO A 446 18.70 -0.36 -19.05
N ALA A 447 17.83 -1.25 -18.56
CA ALA A 447 17.70 -2.62 -19.09
C ALA A 447 17.10 -2.72 -20.50
N ARG A 448 16.49 -1.64 -21.04
CA ARG A 448 15.88 -1.63 -22.38
C ARG A 448 16.81 -1.10 -23.47
N VAL A 449 17.91 -0.46 -23.09
CA VAL A 449 18.77 0.29 -24.01
C VAL A 449 20.21 -0.21 -23.97
N SER A 450 21.02 0.25 -24.92
CA SER A 450 22.42 -0.14 -24.99
C SER A 450 23.24 0.41 -23.82
N PRO A 451 24.33 -0.27 -23.40
CA PRO A 451 25.25 0.29 -22.40
C PRO A 451 25.87 1.64 -22.78
N GLN A 452 25.97 1.95 -24.08
CA GLN A 452 26.44 3.24 -24.56
C GLN A 452 25.43 4.34 -24.26
N GLU A 453 24.15 4.11 -24.53
CA GLU A 453 23.09 5.06 -24.21
C GLU A 453 22.97 5.29 -22.70
N VAL A 454 23.10 4.23 -21.88
CA VAL A 454 23.15 4.38 -20.42
C VAL A 454 24.31 5.30 -19.98
N ARG A 455 25.50 5.14 -20.57
CA ARG A 455 26.65 6.02 -20.26
C ARG A 455 26.37 7.47 -20.62
N LEU A 456 25.80 7.72 -21.80
CA LEU A 456 25.45 9.08 -22.25
C LEU A 456 24.43 9.74 -21.32
N TRP A 457 23.41 9.01 -20.88
CA TRP A 457 22.44 9.55 -19.91
C TRP A 457 23.06 9.82 -18.55
N ARG A 458 23.94 8.94 -18.05
CA ARG A 458 24.69 9.19 -16.79
C ARG A 458 25.56 10.44 -16.88
N GLU A 459 26.16 10.69 -18.04
CA GLU A 459 26.96 11.90 -18.31
C GLU A 459 26.07 13.14 -18.34
N ALA A 460 24.97 13.10 -19.10
CA ALA A 460 24.03 14.22 -19.18
C ALA A 460 23.44 14.59 -17.81
N VAL A 461 23.04 13.60 -16.99
CA VAL A 461 22.54 13.81 -15.62
C VAL A 461 23.60 14.46 -14.73
N GLN A 462 24.86 14.04 -14.85
CA GLN A 462 25.96 14.55 -14.02
C GLN A 462 26.46 15.94 -14.47
N GLU A 463 26.47 16.21 -15.77
CA GLU A 463 26.88 17.49 -16.35
C GLU A 463 25.83 18.58 -16.15
N GLY A 464 24.55 18.21 -16.26
CA GLY A 464 23.42 19.11 -16.00
C GLY A 464 23.11 19.33 -14.52
N GLU A 465 23.89 18.73 -13.61
CA GLU A 465 23.61 18.70 -12.16
C GLU A 465 22.15 18.35 -11.86
N LEU A 466 21.61 17.39 -12.62
CA LEU A 466 20.22 17.01 -12.56
C LEU A 466 19.99 16.02 -11.41
N ARG A 467 19.26 16.44 -10.38
CA ARG A 467 18.88 15.56 -9.28
C ARG A 467 17.60 14.79 -9.61
N GLN A 468 17.74 13.53 -9.98
CA GLN A 468 16.58 12.69 -10.32
C GLN A 468 15.74 12.35 -9.07
N PRO A 469 14.41 12.34 -9.16
CA PRO A 469 13.53 11.97 -8.03
C PRO A 469 13.79 10.58 -7.45
N PHE A 470 14.28 9.66 -8.29
CA PHE A 470 14.73 8.33 -7.94
C PHE A 470 15.84 7.89 -8.89
N LYS A 471 16.55 6.80 -8.56
CA LYS A 471 17.58 6.24 -9.45
C LYS A 471 16.96 5.75 -10.76
N GLN A 472 17.22 6.49 -11.84
CA GLN A 472 16.86 6.11 -13.19
C GLN A 472 18.11 5.89 -14.05
N ALA A 473 18.92 6.91 -14.36
CA ALA A 473 20.18 6.74 -15.11
C ALA A 473 21.19 5.85 -14.38
N PHE A 474 21.21 5.97 -13.06
CA PHE A 474 21.99 5.14 -12.13
C PHE A 474 21.13 4.03 -11.51
N ARG A 475 20.15 3.49 -12.25
CA ARG A 475 19.40 2.32 -11.80
C ARG A 475 20.22 1.05 -12.01
N GLU A 476 20.18 0.17 -11.01
CA GLU A 476 20.81 -1.14 -11.03
C GLU A 476 20.12 -2.07 -12.04
N VAL A 477 20.89 -2.86 -12.80
CA VAL A 477 20.36 -3.83 -13.77
C VAL A 477 20.88 -5.22 -13.43
N TYR A 478 19.98 -6.19 -13.30
CA TYR A 478 20.33 -7.58 -12.99
C TYR A 478 20.03 -8.46 -14.20
N LEU A 479 21.10 -8.87 -14.86
CA LEU A 479 21.02 -9.83 -15.96
C LEU A 479 21.11 -11.26 -15.42
N LEU A 480 20.56 -12.21 -16.20
CA LEU A 480 20.68 -13.63 -15.91
C LEU A 480 22.14 -14.05 -15.90
N THR A 481 22.54 -14.76 -14.86
CA THR A 481 23.92 -15.24 -14.67
C THR A 481 24.06 -16.73 -14.97
N PRO A 482 25.28 -17.23 -15.25
CA PRO A 482 25.52 -18.67 -15.42
C PRO A 482 25.16 -19.52 -14.19
N ALA A 483 25.05 -18.93 -12.99
CA ALA A 483 24.55 -19.63 -11.82
C ALA A 483 23.03 -19.87 -11.92
N GLU A 484 22.28 -18.86 -12.36
CA GLU A 484 20.83 -18.92 -12.54
C GLU A 484 20.43 -19.76 -13.77
N GLU A 485 21.27 -19.78 -14.82
CA GLU A 485 21.09 -20.70 -15.95
C GLU A 485 21.19 -22.17 -15.52
N ARG A 486 22.03 -22.47 -14.51
CA ARG A 486 22.17 -23.84 -13.97
C ARG A 486 21.01 -24.23 -13.07
N THR A 487 20.55 -23.34 -12.20
CA THR A 487 19.38 -23.60 -11.33
C THR A 487 18.07 -23.61 -12.10
N ARG A 488 17.99 -22.89 -13.23
CA ARG A 488 16.87 -22.79 -14.17
C ARG A 488 15.62 -22.11 -13.61
N ASP A 489 15.05 -22.58 -12.51
CA ASP A 489 13.73 -22.18 -12.02
C ASP A 489 13.74 -21.24 -10.80
N HIS A 490 14.91 -21.02 -10.19
CA HIS A 490 15.06 -20.11 -9.05
C HIS A 490 16.43 -19.41 -9.03
N SER A 491 16.48 -18.22 -8.42
CA SER A 491 17.71 -17.48 -8.14
C SER A 491 18.08 -17.59 -6.67
N ARG A 492 19.33 -17.99 -6.41
CA ARG A 492 19.94 -18.01 -5.08
C ARG A 492 20.73 -16.74 -4.76
N ARG A 493 20.69 -15.72 -5.62
CA ARG A 493 21.57 -14.53 -5.53
C ARG A 493 21.40 -13.76 -4.22
N PHE A 494 20.21 -13.81 -3.64
CA PHE A 494 19.84 -13.17 -2.37
C PHE A 494 19.38 -14.17 -1.31
N ALA A 495 19.74 -15.44 -1.46
CA ALA A 495 19.54 -16.45 -0.42
C ALA A 495 20.59 -16.30 0.69
N ASP A 496 20.30 -16.88 1.85
CA ASP A 496 21.20 -17.02 2.99
C ASP A 496 21.63 -15.69 3.62
N HIS A 497 20.83 -14.62 3.47
CA HIS A 497 21.05 -13.37 4.19
C HIS A 497 20.27 -13.31 5.50
N LEU A 498 20.98 -13.02 6.59
CA LEU A 498 20.37 -12.74 7.90
C LEU A 498 19.87 -11.28 7.94
N LEU A 499 18.55 -11.11 7.98
CA LEU A 499 17.86 -9.82 7.89
C LEU A 499 17.11 -9.47 9.18
N ARG A 500 16.97 -8.17 9.46
CA ARG A 500 16.07 -7.65 10.51
C ARG A 500 14.62 -7.75 10.04
N TYR A 501 13.86 -8.71 10.59
CA TYR A 501 12.54 -9.12 10.08
C TYR A 501 11.57 -7.95 9.92
N GLY A 502 11.38 -7.15 10.98
CA GLY A 502 10.43 -6.03 10.95
C GLY A 502 10.75 -4.97 9.88
N GLN A 503 12.04 -4.73 9.61
CA GLN A 503 12.48 -3.78 8.57
C GLN A 503 12.32 -4.38 7.18
N ALA A 504 12.69 -5.65 6.99
CA ALA A 504 12.51 -6.37 5.72
C ALA A 504 11.03 -6.42 5.34
N LYS A 505 10.15 -6.72 6.30
CA LYS A 505 8.70 -6.74 6.11
C LYS A 505 8.18 -5.42 5.60
N ALA A 506 8.55 -4.32 6.26
CA ALA A 506 8.11 -2.98 5.89
C ALA A 506 8.58 -2.60 4.48
N LEU A 507 9.88 -2.78 4.17
CA LEU A 507 10.46 -2.41 2.87
C LEU A 507 9.90 -3.22 1.70
N LEU A 508 9.61 -4.50 1.92
CA LEU A 508 9.00 -5.38 0.92
C LEU A 508 7.52 -5.04 0.72
N THR A 509 6.78 -4.80 1.81
CA THR A 509 5.38 -4.35 1.75
C THR A 509 5.25 -3.04 0.97
N ASP A 510 6.14 -2.08 1.23
CA ASP A 510 6.15 -0.79 0.53
C ASP A 510 6.38 -0.91 -0.99
N ARG A 511 6.97 -2.04 -1.43
CA ARG A 511 7.27 -2.39 -2.83
C ARG A 511 6.25 -3.35 -3.46
N GLY A 512 5.13 -3.61 -2.78
CA GLY A 512 4.04 -4.45 -3.28
C GLY A 512 4.22 -5.95 -3.03
N TRP A 513 5.20 -6.37 -2.24
CA TRP A 513 5.30 -7.75 -1.77
C TRP A 513 4.36 -7.97 -0.58
N THR A 514 3.68 -9.11 -0.55
CA THR A 514 2.76 -9.50 0.53
C THR A 514 3.09 -10.91 1.02
N GLY A 515 2.40 -11.44 2.03
CA GLY A 515 2.60 -12.82 2.50
C GLY A 515 3.72 -13.04 3.52
N MET A 516 4.46 -11.99 3.89
CA MET A 516 5.56 -12.10 4.84
C MET A 516 5.07 -12.16 6.30
N SER A 517 4.77 -13.36 6.79
CA SER A 517 4.27 -13.62 8.15
C SER A 517 5.09 -14.73 8.82
N LEU A 518 6.04 -14.32 9.68
CA LEU A 518 6.85 -15.21 10.51
C LEU A 518 6.54 -14.91 11.98
N GLY A 519 6.49 -15.94 12.82
CA GLY A 519 6.32 -15.75 14.26
C GLY A 519 6.29 -17.07 15.02
N TYR A 520 6.32 -16.99 16.34
CA TYR A 520 6.45 -18.15 17.25
C TYR A 520 5.14 -18.51 17.97
N TRP A 521 3.99 -18.29 17.33
CA TRP A 521 2.68 -18.18 17.98
C TRP A 521 1.94 -19.50 18.30
N ASP A 522 2.56 -20.66 18.09
CA ASP A 522 1.99 -21.97 18.46
C ASP A 522 3.02 -22.86 19.20
N LEU A 523 2.52 -23.99 19.74
CA LEU A 523 3.32 -24.99 20.48
C LEU A 523 4.41 -25.67 19.61
N GLU A 524 4.35 -25.50 18.29
CA GLU A 524 5.31 -25.97 17.29
C GLU A 524 6.21 -24.83 16.77
N CYS A 525 6.19 -23.65 17.41
CA CYS A 525 6.96 -22.44 17.06
C CYS A 525 6.43 -21.64 15.84
N GLY A 526 5.12 -21.57 15.63
CA GLY A 526 4.46 -20.77 14.60
C GLY A 526 4.94 -21.05 13.16
N SER A 527 4.63 -20.17 12.21
CA SER A 527 5.14 -20.29 10.84
C SER A 527 6.63 -19.94 10.83
N ASP A 528 7.48 -20.95 10.99
CA ASP A 528 8.94 -20.85 10.92
C ASP A 528 9.44 -20.51 9.51
N GLN A 529 8.57 -20.68 8.51
CA GLN A 529 8.79 -20.34 7.10
C GLN A 529 7.65 -19.48 6.57
N CYS A 530 7.95 -18.61 5.61
CA CYS A 530 6.93 -17.91 4.84
C CYS A 530 7.45 -17.58 3.44
N THR A 531 6.55 -17.39 2.48
CA THR A 531 6.90 -16.91 1.14
C THR A 531 6.29 -15.54 0.92
N ALA A 532 7.12 -14.54 0.68
CA ALA A 532 6.67 -13.25 0.20
C ALA A 532 6.30 -13.36 -1.29
N VAL A 533 5.18 -12.77 -1.70
CA VAL A 533 4.66 -12.84 -3.06
C VAL A 533 4.42 -11.45 -3.65
N LYS A 534 4.75 -11.27 -4.92
CA LYS A 534 4.45 -10.06 -5.69
C LYS A 534 3.83 -10.45 -7.02
N LYS A 535 2.63 -9.94 -7.30
CA LYS A 535 1.99 -10.09 -8.61
C LYS A 535 2.71 -9.23 -9.64
N LEU A 536 2.93 -9.78 -10.82
CA LEU A 536 3.66 -9.19 -11.93
C LEU A 536 2.82 -9.31 -13.21
N PRO A 537 3.13 -8.54 -14.27
CA PRO A 537 2.41 -8.60 -15.52
C PRO A 537 2.39 -9.98 -16.18
N GLY A 538 1.37 -10.21 -16.99
CA GLY A 538 1.23 -11.46 -17.76
C GLY A 538 0.90 -12.66 -16.89
N GLY A 539 0.24 -12.43 -15.75
CA GLY A 539 -0.14 -13.49 -14.82
C GLY A 539 1.03 -14.11 -14.05
N LEU A 540 2.21 -13.50 -14.09
CA LEU A 540 3.36 -13.94 -13.31
C LEU A 540 3.24 -13.55 -11.84
N THR A 541 3.82 -14.36 -10.98
CA THR A 541 3.99 -14.05 -9.56
C THR A 541 5.42 -14.37 -9.16
N ALA A 542 6.15 -13.36 -8.66
CA ALA A 542 7.42 -13.58 -7.99
C ALA A 542 7.16 -14.06 -6.56
N ARG A 543 7.95 -15.03 -6.12
CA ARG A 543 7.89 -15.65 -4.80
C ARG A 543 9.29 -15.66 -4.20
N TRP A 544 9.41 -15.22 -2.95
CA TRP A 544 10.69 -15.19 -2.23
C TRP A 544 10.52 -15.80 -0.84
N ASP A 545 11.28 -16.85 -0.57
CA ASP A 545 11.19 -17.56 0.70
C ASP A 545 11.95 -16.87 1.83
N PHE A 546 11.45 -17.07 3.04
CA PHE A 546 12.09 -16.66 4.28
C PHE A 546 11.86 -17.73 5.34
N HIS A 547 12.83 -17.88 6.24
CA HIS A 547 12.71 -18.79 7.38
C HIS A 547 13.34 -18.20 8.64
N LEU A 548 12.96 -18.75 9.80
CA LEU A 548 13.57 -18.48 11.09
C LEU A 548 14.75 -19.45 11.29
N GLY A 549 15.83 -18.95 11.88
CA GLY A 549 16.99 -19.78 12.22
C GLY A 549 16.76 -20.58 13.50
N GLU A 550 17.51 -21.67 13.66
CA GLU A 550 17.51 -22.46 14.90
C GLU A 550 17.87 -21.59 16.11
N GLY A 551 17.14 -21.76 17.22
CA GLY A 551 17.35 -21.02 18.47
C GLY A 551 16.87 -19.56 18.47
N PHE A 552 16.27 -19.06 17.39
CA PHE A 552 15.78 -17.67 17.33
C PHE A 552 14.59 -17.45 18.28
N GLY A 553 13.72 -18.45 18.47
CA GLY A 553 12.58 -18.38 19.39
C GLY A 553 13.00 -18.09 20.83
N GLU A 554 14.03 -18.78 21.33
CA GLU A 554 14.57 -18.54 22.68
C GLU A 554 15.14 -17.13 22.83
N ARG A 555 15.88 -16.66 21.82
CA ARG A 555 16.45 -15.31 21.79
C ARG A 555 15.38 -14.22 21.83
N ASP A 556 14.28 -14.44 21.12
CA ASP A 556 13.17 -13.49 21.01
C ASP A 556 12.12 -13.67 22.14
N GLY A 557 12.34 -14.61 23.06
CA GLY A 557 11.37 -14.94 24.11
C GLY A 557 10.03 -15.40 23.56
N TYR A 558 10.01 -16.06 22.39
CA TYR A 558 8.82 -16.48 21.65
C TYR A 558 7.86 -15.33 21.27
N GLY A 559 8.37 -14.10 21.16
CA GLY A 559 7.61 -12.91 20.80
C GLY A 559 7.50 -12.67 19.29
N THR A 560 7.67 -11.41 18.86
CA THR A 560 7.76 -11.09 17.42
C THR A 560 9.17 -11.41 16.92
N ALA A 561 9.28 -12.11 15.78
CA ALA A 561 10.57 -12.44 15.17
C ALA A 561 11.43 -11.17 14.99
N SER A 562 12.65 -11.18 15.55
CA SER A 562 13.59 -10.07 15.42
C SER A 562 14.39 -10.15 14.12
N THR A 563 14.76 -11.38 13.71
CA THR A 563 15.53 -11.67 12.50
C THR A 563 14.93 -12.81 11.70
N CYS A 564 15.18 -12.81 10.39
CA CYS A 564 14.86 -13.91 9.49
C CYS A 564 16.02 -14.17 8.53
N VAL A 565 16.01 -15.31 7.86
CA VAL A 565 16.96 -15.67 6.81
C VAL A 565 16.21 -15.70 5.47
N SER A 566 16.76 -15.03 4.45
CA SER A 566 16.20 -15.07 3.10
C SER A 566 16.55 -16.37 2.38
N GLY A 567 15.63 -16.86 1.55
CA GLY A 567 15.79 -18.04 0.72
C GLY A 567 15.76 -17.69 -0.77
N ASP A 568 15.30 -18.65 -1.57
CA ASP A 568 15.35 -18.58 -3.02
C ASP A 568 14.21 -17.72 -3.59
N ILE A 569 14.49 -17.07 -4.73
CA ILE A 569 13.50 -16.31 -5.51
C ILE A 569 13.07 -17.14 -6.71
N ARG A 570 11.78 -17.39 -6.86
CA ARG A 570 11.18 -18.14 -7.98
C ARG A 570 10.03 -17.36 -8.63
N PHE A 571 9.67 -17.76 -9.85
CA PHE A 571 8.55 -17.20 -10.58
C PHE A 571 7.56 -18.30 -10.94
N THR A 572 6.28 -17.96 -10.90
CA THR A 572 5.19 -18.88 -11.28
C THR A 572 4.18 -18.19 -12.17
N GLY A 573 3.56 -18.92 -13.09
CA GLY A 573 2.44 -18.41 -13.89
C GLY A 573 1.09 -18.46 -13.15
N GLU A 574 0.01 -18.15 -13.86
CA GLU A 574 -1.37 -18.05 -13.32
C GLU A 574 -1.85 -19.34 -12.65
N ARG A 575 -1.38 -20.50 -13.13
CA ARG A 575 -1.74 -21.82 -12.60
C ARG A 575 -0.78 -22.34 -11.52
N GLY A 576 0.09 -21.47 -10.98
CA GLY A 576 1.08 -21.85 -9.96
C GLY A 576 2.31 -22.58 -10.48
N ALA A 577 2.34 -22.99 -11.76
CA ALA A 577 3.47 -23.67 -12.37
C ALA A 577 4.74 -22.79 -12.38
N ALA A 578 5.88 -23.37 -12.01
CA ALA A 578 7.17 -22.69 -12.03
C ALA A 578 7.56 -22.28 -13.47
N VAL A 579 8.06 -21.06 -13.62
CA VAL A 579 8.51 -20.49 -14.89
C VAL A 579 10.03 -20.40 -14.87
N PRO A 580 10.74 -20.95 -15.88
CA PRO A 580 12.19 -20.82 -15.98
C PRO A 580 12.63 -19.35 -16.02
N LEU A 581 13.73 -19.03 -15.32
CA LEU A 581 14.27 -17.66 -15.26
C LEU A 581 14.64 -17.10 -16.64
N ALA A 582 14.99 -17.96 -17.60
CA ALA A 582 15.29 -17.58 -18.98
C ALA A 582 14.06 -17.15 -19.80
N GLU A 583 12.85 -17.52 -19.36
CA GLU A 583 11.58 -17.13 -20.01
C GLU A 583 10.99 -15.85 -19.39
N ILE A 584 11.56 -15.36 -18.29
CA ILE A 584 11.13 -14.12 -17.64
C ILE A 584 11.66 -12.92 -18.43
N ASP A 585 10.79 -11.94 -18.68
CA ASP A 585 11.21 -10.67 -19.27
C ASP A 585 12.40 -10.07 -18.48
N PRO A 586 13.50 -9.68 -19.14
CA PRO A 586 14.71 -9.21 -18.45
C PRO A 586 14.48 -7.99 -17.55
N LEU A 587 13.55 -7.10 -17.90
CA LEU A 587 13.20 -5.97 -17.05
C LEU A 587 12.46 -6.45 -15.80
N VAL A 588 11.49 -7.36 -15.94
CA VAL A 588 10.76 -7.95 -14.80
C VAL A 588 11.73 -8.66 -13.85
N LEU A 589 12.65 -9.47 -14.37
CA LEU A 589 13.69 -10.13 -13.58
C LEU A 589 14.56 -9.11 -12.86
N SER A 590 15.06 -8.11 -13.60
CA SER A 590 15.93 -7.07 -13.06
C SER A 590 15.28 -6.31 -11.91
N GLU A 591 14.04 -5.88 -12.07
CA GLU A 591 13.33 -5.11 -11.06
C GLU A 591 12.94 -5.95 -9.84
N THR A 592 12.61 -7.23 -10.03
CA THR A 592 12.37 -8.17 -8.92
C THR A 592 13.64 -8.40 -8.08
N LEU A 593 14.79 -8.59 -8.74
CA LEU A 593 16.07 -8.76 -8.06
C LEU A 593 16.57 -7.45 -7.45
N ARG A 594 16.21 -6.30 -8.02
CA ARG A 594 16.49 -4.99 -7.43
C ARG A 594 15.74 -4.79 -6.11
N ASP A 595 14.47 -5.18 -6.03
CA ASP A 595 13.72 -5.17 -4.77
C ASP A 595 14.44 -6.00 -3.69
N ALA A 596 14.98 -7.17 -4.07
CA ALA A 596 15.74 -8.03 -3.18
C ALA A 596 17.07 -7.41 -2.72
N ASP A 597 17.85 -6.81 -3.63
CA ASP A 597 19.10 -6.12 -3.27
C ASP A 597 18.84 -4.93 -2.34
N LEU A 598 17.77 -4.18 -2.56
CA LEU A 598 17.40 -3.06 -1.68
C LEU A 598 16.96 -3.54 -0.29
N ALA A 599 16.18 -4.62 -0.22
CA ALA A 599 15.78 -5.21 1.05
C ALA A 599 17.01 -5.74 1.82
N VAL A 600 17.85 -6.57 1.20
CA VAL A 600 19.08 -7.10 1.80
C VAL A 600 20.05 -5.97 2.18
N GLY A 601 20.25 -5.02 1.26
CA GLY A 601 21.17 -3.89 1.38
C GLY A 601 20.84 -2.89 2.49
N VAL A 602 19.62 -2.91 3.04
CA VAL A 602 19.21 -2.06 4.17
C VAL A 602 19.03 -2.88 5.46
N THR A 603 18.61 -4.13 5.35
CA THR A 603 18.12 -4.91 6.50
C THR A 603 19.08 -5.97 6.99
N SER A 604 20.13 -6.27 6.22
CA SER A 604 21.13 -7.25 6.61
C SER A 604 21.79 -6.88 7.94
N THR A 605 21.91 -7.86 8.84
CA THR A 605 22.67 -7.72 10.08
C THR A 605 24.18 -7.54 9.81
N GLY A 606 24.66 -7.85 8.60
CA GLY A 606 26.03 -7.58 8.15
C GLY A 606 26.37 -6.10 8.04
N LEU A 607 25.38 -5.20 8.13
CA LEU A 607 25.55 -3.75 8.17
C LEU A 607 25.71 -3.19 9.58
N ASP A 608 25.59 -4.02 10.62
CA ASP A 608 25.76 -3.57 12.00
C ASP A 608 27.19 -3.04 12.21
N PRO A 609 27.39 -1.75 12.56
CA PRO A 609 28.72 -1.19 12.79
C PRO A 609 29.49 -1.89 13.90
N HIS A 610 28.78 -2.56 14.81
CA HIS A 610 29.30 -3.34 15.93
C HIS A 610 29.22 -4.85 15.71
N GLY A 611 28.84 -5.29 14.51
CA GLY A 611 28.74 -6.70 14.17
C GLY A 611 30.05 -7.47 14.35
N ARG A 612 29.91 -8.80 14.48
CA ARG A 612 30.99 -9.77 14.70
C ARG A 612 30.62 -11.07 13.99
N GLY A 613 31.61 -11.95 13.78
CA GLY A 613 31.41 -13.29 13.21
C GLY A 613 31.54 -13.36 11.69
N GLU A 614 31.46 -14.59 11.17
CA GLU A 614 31.77 -14.91 9.77
C GLU A 614 30.83 -14.20 8.77
N TYR A 615 29.52 -14.21 9.01
CA TYR A 615 28.54 -13.54 8.14
C TYR A 615 28.79 -12.03 8.04
N TRP A 616 29.10 -11.36 9.16
CA TRP A 616 29.40 -9.93 9.15
C TRP A 616 30.69 -9.62 8.37
N GLN A 617 31.73 -10.44 8.52
CA GLN A 617 32.98 -10.27 7.78
C GLN A 617 32.79 -10.50 6.27
N SER A 618 32.11 -11.58 5.89
CA SER A 618 31.88 -11.93 4.49
C SER A 618 30.99 -10.91 3.78
N TYR A 619 29.92 -10.45 4.45
CA TYR A 619 29.05 -9.41 3.92
C TYR A 619 29.76 -8.04 3.85
N GLY A 620 30.49 -7.70 4.91
CA GLY A 620 31.11 -6.40 5.10
C GLY A 620 32.24 -6.09 4.12
N PHE A 621 32.95 -7.09 3.60
CA PHE A 621 34.12 -6.92 2.72
C PHE A 621 34.13 -7.85 1.50
N GLY A 622 33.01 -8.51 1.21
CA GLY A 622 32.85 -9.41 0.06
C GLY A 622 32.70 -8.68 -1.28
N GLU A 623 32.33 -9.44 -2.32
CA GLU A 623 32.17 -8.89 -3.67
C GLU A 623 31.07 -7.81 -3.77
N LEU A 624 31.26 -6.89 -4.73
CA LEU A 624 30.31 -5.81 -4.98
C LEU A 624 29.03 -6.34 -5.63
N THR A 625 27.89 -6.00 -5.04
CA THR A 625 26.57 -6.14 -5.68
C THR A 625 26.40 -5.11 -6.79
N GLU A 626 25.36 -5.24 -7.61
CA GLU A 626 25.06 -4.26 -8.67
C GLU A 626 24.84 -2.86 -8.11
N SER A 627 24.16 -2.73 -6.94
CA SER A 627 24.05 -1.47 -6.22
C SER A 627 25.41 -0.84 -5.88
N ALA A 628 26.39 -1.67 -5.49
CA ALA A 628 27.73 -1.18 -5.17
C ALA A 628 28.56 -0.84 -6.42
N ARG A 629 28.36 -1.54 -7.54
CA ARG A 629 28.97 -1.22 -8.84
C ARG A 629 28.45 0.09 -9.42
N VAL A 630 27.13 0.32 -9.37
CA VAL A 630 26.52 1.59 -9.77
C VAL A 630 27.03 2.73 -8.88
N ARG A 631 27.12 2.50 -7.57
CA ARG A 631 27.71 3.47 -6.63
C ARG A 631 29.17 3.80 -6.97
N ARG A 632 29.96 2.79 -7.34
CA ARG A 632 31.34 2.96 -7.80
C ARG A 632 31.40 3.84 -9.05
N ASP A 633 30.53 3.64 -10.03
CA ASP A 633 30.46 4.45 -11.26
C ASP A 633 30.08 5.91 -10.97
N ALA A 634 29.06 6.13 -10.14
CA ALA A 634 28.69 7.47 -9.68
C ALA A 634 29.86 8.15 -8.95
N LEU A 635 30.54 7.43 -8.06
CA LEU A 635 31.70 7.93 -7.34
C LEU A 635 32.88 8.23 -8.28
N ALA A 636 33.14 7.40 -9.30
CA ALA A 636 34.21 7.62 -10.26
C ALA A 636 34.03 8.94 -11.04
N ARG A 637 32.79 9.33 -11.30
CA ARG A 637 32.43 10.58 -12.00
C ARG A 637 32.44 11.80 -11.07
N LEU A 638 32.09 11.58 -9.80
CA LEU A 638 32.06 12.62 -8.76
C LEU A 638 33.46 12.95 -8.23
N LEU A 639 34.31 11.93 -7.99
CA LEU A 639 35.59 12.03 -7.30
C LEU A 639 36.53 13.11 -7.86
N PRO A 640 36.70 13.27 -9.19
CA PRO A 640 37.59 14.28 -9.75
C PRO A 640 37.18 15.73 -9.45
N ARG A 641 35.92 15.95 -9.08
CA ARG A 641 35.38 17.27 -8.71
C ARG A 641 35.49 17.57 -7.21
N LEU A 642 35.93 16.59 -6.40
CA LEU A 642 36.05 16.75 -4.95
C LEU A 642 37.40 17.37 -4.57
N ALA A 643 37.41 18.18 -3.51
CA ALA A 643 38.63 18.80 -2.99
C ALA A 643 39.69 17.79 -2.48
N ILE A 644 39.30 16.53 -2.27
CA ILE A 644 40.16 15.43 -1.78
C ILE A 644 40.61 14.47 -2.89
N ALA A 645 40.40 14.83 -4.16
CA ALA A 645 40.62 13.94 -5.30
C ALA A 645 42.05 13.37 -5.36
N ASP A 646 43.05 14.19 -5.06
CA ASP A 646 44.48 13.83 -5.06
C ASP A 646 44.88 12.88 -3.92
N ARG A 647 44.01 12.73 -2.91
CA ARG A 647 44.19 11.81 -1.78
C ARG A 647 43.39 10.51 -1.95
N CYS A 648 42.67 10.35 -3.05
CA CYS A 648 41.75 9.24 -3.25
C CYS A 648 42.11 8.39 -4.47
N THR A 649 42.07 7.07 -4.30
CA THR A 649 42.21 6.09 -5.39
C THR A 649 41.03 5.13 -5.37
N LEU A 650 40.30 5.05 -6.48
CA LEU A 650 39.18 4.12 -6.62
C LEU A 650 39.67 2.78 -7.17
N THR A 651 39.43 1.70 -6.42
CA THR A 651 39.77 0.32 -6.81
C THR A 651 38.52 -0.44 -7.24
N ASP A 652 38.63 -1.76 -7.42
CA ASP A 652 37.49 -2.61 -7.76
C ASP A 652 36.44 -2.65 -6.63
N ARG A 653 36.88 -2.70 -5.37
CA ARG A 653 35.99 -2.88 -4.19
C ARG A 653 36.03 -1.73 -3.18
N PHE A 654 37.07 -0.91 -3.20
CA PHE A 654 37.32 0.10 -2.18
C PHE A 654 37.56 1.48 -2.79
N LEU A 655 37.12 2.52 -2.07
CA LEU A 655 37.72 3.85 -2.14
C LEU A 655 38.88 3.89 -1.14
N VAL A 656 40.10 4.01 -1.66
CA VAL A 656 41.31 4.15 -0.86
C VAL A 656 41.55 5.64 -0.62
N VAL A 657 41.69 6.05 0.64
CA VAL A 657 41.87 7.44 1.07
C VAL A 657 43.18 7.54 1.85
N ARG A 658 44.10 8.37 1.37
CA ARG A 658 45.37 8.65 2.04
C ARG A 658 45.19 9.81 3.03
N GLY A 659 45.08 9.53 4.32
CA GLY A 659 45.18 10.53 5.39
C GLY A 659 46.63 10.95 5.66
N ASP A 660 46.86 11.73 6.71
CA ASP A 660 48.20 12.10 7.18
C ASP A 660 48.71 11.13 8.26
N LEU A 661 47.81 10.44 8.99
CA LEU A 661 48.13 9.42 9.99
C LEU A 661 48.15 8.01 9.40
N ARG A 662 47.16 7.65 8.56
CA ARG A 662 47.05 6.31 7.94
C ARG A 662 46.43 6.36 6.54
N THR A 663 46.52 5.23 5.84
CA THR A 663 45.72 4.95 4.63
C THR A 663 44.48 4.13 5.01
N TYR A 664 43.34 4.53 4.46
CA TYR A 664 42.02 3.97 4.78
C TYR A 664 41.38 3.35 3.53
N LYS A 665 40.84 2.14 3.65
CA LYS A 665 40.11 1.45 2.57
C LYS A 665 38.63 1.38 2.94
N ILE A 666 37.82 2.22 2.28
CA ILE A 666 36.36 2.27 2.48
C ILE A 666 35.68 1.31 1.50
N HIS A 667 35.04 0.26 2.00
CA HIS A 667 34.38 -0.73 1.16
C HIS A 667 33.13 -0.16 0.51
N LEU A 668 32.99 -0.32 -0.81
CA LEU A 668 31.94 0.34 -1.58
C LEU A 668 30.55 -0.25 -1.36
N ARG A 669 30.42 -1.49 -0.87
CA ARG A 669 29.12 -2.13 -0.56
C ARG A 669 28.60 -1.82 0.84
N SER A 670 29.46 -1.82 1.85
CA SER A 670 29.08 -1.72 3.28
C SER A 670 29.42 -0.36 3.90
N GLY A 671 30.36 0.39 3.31
CA GLY A 671 30.96 1.57 3.91
C GLY A 671 31.89 1.26 5.09
N ASN A 672 32.20 -0.02 5.36
CA ASN A 672 33.16 -0.41 6.39
C ASN A 672 34.58 0.02 6.00
N ILE A 673 35.40 0.32 7.01
CA ILE A 673 36.73 0.90 6.79
C ILE A 673 37.79 -0.04 7.34
N LEU A 674 38.82 -0.31 6.53
CA LEU A 674 40.05 -0.97 6.97
C LEU A 674 41.19 0.04 6.97
N MET A 675 42.07 -0.03 7.97
CA MET A 675 43.26 0.81 8.09
C MET A 675 44.51 0.01 7.73
N GLU A 676 45.31 0.52 6.81
CA GLU A 676 46.62 -0.04 6.51
C GLU A 676 47.64 0.26 7.64
N PRO A 677 48.68 -0.58 7.81
CA PRO A 677 49.04 -1.76 6.99
C PRO A 677 48.42 -3.09 7.45
N ASN A 678 47.74 -3.13 8.61
CA ASN A 678 47.27 -4.38 9.22
C ASN A 678 45.79 -4.70 8.94
N ASP A 679 45.14 -3.94 8.07
CA ASP A 679 43.71 -4.01 7.78
C ASP A 679 42.84 -4.01 9.05
N ALA A 680 43.25 -3.20 10.04
CA ALA A 680 42.47 -3.02 11.25
C ALA A 680 41.15 -2.31 10.94
N TYR A 681 40.03 -2.89 11.39
CA TYR A 681 38.71 -2.28 11.21
C TYR A 681 38.60 -0.96 11.98
N LEU A 682 38.10 0.08 11.31
CA LEU A 682 37.76 1.38 11.89
C LEU A 682 36.24 1.57 11.86
N CYS A 683 35.63 1.65 13.04
CA CYS A 683 34.20 1.92 13.17
C CYS A 683 33.94 3.42 13.25
N ILE A 684 33.31 3.97 12.21
CA ILE A 684 32.78 5.34 12.18
C ILE A 684 31.28 5.26 11.94
N VAL A 685 30.50 5.72 12.92
CA VAL A 685 29.05 5.83 12.84
C VAL A 685 28.69 7.23 12.36
N PRO A 686 27.97 7.39 11.24
CA PRO A 686 27.56 8.71 10.75
C PRO A 686 26.69 9.46 11.79
N GLY A 687 26.99 10.74 12.04
CA GLY A 687 26.11 11.61 12.80
C GLY A 687 24.84 11.98 12.02
N ARG A 688 23.75 12.34 12.71
CA ARG A 688 22.53 12.87 12.07
C ARG A 688 22.85 14.22 11.40
N GLY A 689 22.70 14.31 10.07
CA GLY A 689 22.73 15.59 9.33
C GLY A 689 24.03 15.94 8.60
N ALA A 690 24.93 14.99 8.34
CA ALA A 690 26.19 15.25 7.65
C ALA A 690 26.14 14.91 6.14
N SER A 691 25.38 15.66 5.33
CA SER A 691 25.64 15.85 3.88
C SER A 691 24.64 16.80 3.18
N ASP A 692 24.68 18.10 3.48
CA ASP A 692 23.88 19.10 2.73
C ASP A 692 24.70 19.89 1.69
N ARG A 693 25.97 19.51 1.44
CA ARG A 693 26.90 20.33 0.62
C ARG A 693 27.39 19.70 -0.68
N LEU A 694 27.01 18.45 -0.98
CA LEU A 694 27.47 17.77 -2.17
C LEU A 694 26.30 17.35 -3.05
N PHE A 695 26.36 17.73 -4.33
CA PHE A 695 25.42 17.23 -5.34
C PHE A 695 25.53 15.70 -5.45
N LEU A 696 24.37 15.04 -5.43
CA LEU A 696 24.21 13.64 -5.76
C LEU A 696 23.13 13.54 -6.84
N PRO A 697 23.28 12.65 -7.83
CA PRO A 697 22.42 12.63 -9.02
C PRO A 697 20.98 12.16 -8.74
N PHE A 698 20.62 11.88 -7.48
CA PHE A 698 19.28 11.43 -7.09
C PHE A 698 18.90 11.85 -5.65
N GLU A 699 17.59 11.87 -5.37
CA GLU A 699 17.03 12.42 -4.13
C GLU A 699 17.14 11.55 -2.87
N GLU A 700 17.52 10.27 -2.94
CA GLU A 700 17.53 9.26 -1.83
C GLU A 700 18.43 9.58 -0.60
N ASP A 701 18.42 10.80 -0.06
CA ASP A 701 19.25 11.31 1.05
C ASP A 701 20.73 10.91 0.93
N GLY A 702 21.19 10.71 -0.30
CA GLY A 702 22.51 10.23 -0.68
C GLY A 702 22.88 8.80 -0.24
N GLY A 703 22.04 8.12 0.55
CA GLY A 703 22.22 6.77 1.04
C GLY A 703 23.65 6.45 1.48
N LEU A 704 24.13 5.24 1.15
CA LEU A 704 25.49 4.82 1.47
C LEU A 704 26.57 5.61 0.68
N LEU A 705 26.25 6.16 -0.49
CA LEU A 705 27.22 6.93 -1.27
C LEU A 705 27.63 8.20 -0.52
N SER A 706 26.66 8.94 0.02
CA SER A 706 26.92 10.09 0.88
C SER A 706 27.76 9.71 2.08
N VAL A 707 27.42 8.60 2.76
CA VAL A 707 28.19 8.10 3.91
C VAL A 707 29.65 7.81 3.53
N ILE A 708 29.90 7.18 2.37
CA ILE A 708 31.24 6.90 1.88
C ILE A 708 32.00 8.20 1.60
N VAL A 709 31.37 9.17 0.95
CA VAL A 709 32.00 10.46 0.65
C VAL A 709 32.29 11.25 1.93
N SER A 710 31.36 11.32 2.88
CA SER A 710 31.55 11.98 4.17
C SER A 710 32.69 11.33 4.97
N LYS A 711 32.78 9.99 4.97
CA LYS A 711 33.91 9.27 5.56
C LYS A 711 35.23 9.61 4.86
N ALA A 712 35.22 9.69 3.52
CA ALA A 712 36.42 10.04 2.76
C ALA A 712 36.92 11.45 3.10
N PHE A 713 36.04 12.44 3.20
CA PHE A 713 36.41 13.80 3.62
C PHE A 713 36.98 13.83 5.05
N LEU A 714 36.32 13.14 5.99
CA LEU A 714 36.80 13.05 7.37
C LEU A 714 38.20 12.42 7.47
N LEU A 715 38.44 11.35 6.70
CA LEU A 715 39.69 10.57 6.75
C LEU A 715 40.82 11.17 5.91
N ALA A 716 40.50 11.97 4.90
CA ALA A 716 41.50 12.73 4.15
C ALA A 716 42.18 13.81 5.02
N ASP A 717 41.50 14.27 6.08
CA ASP A 717 42.00 15.22 7.09
C ASP A 717 41.99 14.58 8.49
N ASP A 718 42.56 13.37 8.59
CA ASP A 718 42.52 12.53 9.81
C ASP A 718 43.19 13.17 11.05
N THR A 719 44.05 14.17 10.87
CA THR A 719 44.66 14.94 11.97
C THR A 719 43.71 15.95 12.61
N ALA A 720 42.72 16.44 11.86
CA ALA A 720 41.70 17.37 12.35
C ALA A 720 40.54 16.67 13.09
N VAL A 721 40.51 15.34 13.08
CA VAL A 721 39.47 14.56 13.78
C VAL A 721 39.62 14.72 15.29
N THR A 722 38.61 15.30 15.94
CA THR A 722 38.61 15.54 17.40
C THR A 722 37.83 14.50 18.21
N ASP A 723 37.03 13.65 17.56
CA ASP A 723 36.19 12.67 18.25
C ASP A 723 37.05 11.60 18.95
N PRO A 724 36.99 11.47 20.29
CA PRO A 724 37.76 10.47 21.04
C PRO A 724 37.48 9.03 20.62
N SER A 725 36.25 8.73 20.19
CA SER A 725 35.87 7.38 19.76
C SER A 725 36.56 6.97 18.46
N ILE A 726 36.88 7.92 17.59
CA ILE A 726 37.56 7.70 16.30
C ILE A 726 39.08 7.78 16.49
N THR A 727 39.56 8.82 17.16
CA THR A 727 41.01 9.06 17.36
C THR A 727 41.69 7.94 18.15
N HIS A 728 41.00 7.34 19.14
CA HIS A 728 41.53 6.19 19.88
C HIS A 728 41.76 4.97 18.96
N GLN A 729 40.84 4.72 18.02
CA GLN A 729 40.95 3.61 17.06
C GLN A 729 42.08 3.85 16.06
N ILE A 730 42.22 5.07 15.51
CA ILE A 730 43.26 5.41 14.52
C ILE A 730 44.67 5.31 15.12
N ARG A 731 44.86 5.81 16.34
CA ARG A 731 46.18 5.85 16.98
C ARG A 731 46.59 4.51 17.59
N GLY A 732 45.62 3.65 17.91
CA GLY A 732 45.85 2.41 18.66
C GLY A 732 46.26 2.69 20.11
N ARG A 733 46.10 1.70 21.01
CA ARG A 733 46.76 1.75 22.32
C ARG A 733 48.27 1.74 22.08
N ALA A 734 48.97 2.79 22.51
CA ALA A 734 50.41 2.71 22.70
C ALA A 734 50.67 1.63 23.76
N GLU A 735 51.11 0.45 23.35
CA GLU A 735 51.80 -0.46 24.24
C GLU A 735 53.06 0.28 24.71
N THR A 736 53.02 0.72 25.96
CA THR A 736 54.16 1.23 26.71
C THR A 736 55.20 0.12 26.82
N ALA A 737 56.11 0.06 25.86
CA ALA A 737 57.38 -0.61 26.02
C ALA A 737 58.32 0.30 26.82
N GLY A 738 58.65 -0.13 28.04
CA GLY A 738 59.90 0.24 28.73
C GLY A 738 59.80 1.29 29.83
N GLY A 739 60.01 0.86 31.06
CA GLY A 739 60.59 1.72 32.09
C GLY A 739 60.32 1.32 33.53
N GLY A 740 61.23 0.52 34.12
CA GLY A 740 61.56 0.55 35.56
C GLY A 740 60.76 -0.35 36.48
#